data_AF-A0A9X8EDZ5-F1
#
_entry.id   AF-A0A9X8EDZ5-F1
#
_cell.length_a   1.000
_cell.length_b   1.000
_cell.length_c   1.000
_cell.angle_alpha   90.00
_cell.angle_beta   90.00
_cell.angle_gamma   90.00
#
_symmetry.space_group_name_H-M   'P 1'
#
loop_
_entity.id
_entity.type
_entity.pdbx_description
1 polymer ?
#
loop_
_entity_poly.entity_id
_entity_poly.type
_entity_poly.pdbx_seq_one_letter_code
_entity_poly.pdbx_strand_id
1 'polypeptide(L)'
;MERQIPALLPYDATLMNISDEMKKVIAMPNSGQWDQSVRHRHPPTIHTTKLNVGYVGYDFRNHPMGQLTIGALEQHNHSRIHLHAYAYGPNDNSTWRHRSEAACDVFRDVFEASDVDIAAQIHADGIHIAVDLMAHTRGARVGISGLKPAPILVNYLGYPGTMGSSFTDYAVVDRFVVPPTKAAATFTEKLVYLPHTYQVNSYEWGVDTVTWHDFNQSSFVFCNFNTINKMEPVAFGLWMAILKRVPRSVLWLLEPSRVDAGVVRTFRAEAAARGVDPSRLVFAPRLPRDQHLARLRHAHLFLDSVIYTAHTTASDMLWTHLPVLTLWGATFASRVAGSLMDTAVGSSLWTTHSIKEYEDLAVRLATTDTAALNALRLKLAHRAATSPLFDNRRTTFHLEHAYMCMASLGRRRMHIVVDPRDRNHLSQPTLQDMVQKTLALHEHGNVVAAKRGYARILAVESGHPDALHLYGLALYQEQQYGLAMQYMQASLEVANVGFFHGNLGQVFRVLNDTTNATHHKLLGLLPSAWEWDIRFEVAYALAGAGEPFKAIDCLARVLNMTSSSPLSTAVVVRARYNLAALFSRVGQHDQANALSFETVRLEHESLLKTTLNETSQDNPPPIHRLDQQQPRLVIYCHEYGQSWWGQWGPHSIDEGVGGSEEAVIYLSRELVALGYAVHVYGNPPHATTDSYGVQWHPHSHFDPTL
;
A
#
# COMPACT_ATOMS: atom_id res chain seq x y z
N MET A 1 -4.89 -16.31 61.42
CA MET A 1 -6.04 -15.86 60.62
C MET A 1 -5.98 -16.59 59.30
N GLU A 2 -6.78 -17.64 59.15
CA GLU A 2 -7.00 -18.28 57.84
C GLU A 2 -7.57 -17.21 56.90
N ARG A 3 -6.78 -16.80 55.90
CA ARG A 3 -7.23 -15.84 54.90
C ARG A 3 -8.24 -16.56 54.01
N GLN A 4 -9.53 -16.26 54.16
CA GLN A 4 -10.58 -16.72 53.25
C GLN A 4 -10.24 -16.23 51.84
N ILE A 5 -9.82 -17.16 50.98
CA ILE A 5 -9.73 -16.92 49.54
C ILE A 5 -11.16 -16.67 49.05
N PRO A 6 -11.44 -15.57 48.32
CA PRO A 6 -12.75 -15.36 47.72
C PRO A 6 -13.14 -16.56 46.86
N ALA A 7 -14.38 -17.05 46.97
CA ALA A 7 -14.85 -18.22 46.22
C ALA A 7 -14.82 -18.04 44.68
N LEU A 8 -14.68 -16.79 44.21
CA LEU A 8 -14.59 -16.43 42.81
C LEU A 8 -13.28 -15.69 42.53
N LEU A 9 -12.48 -16.20 41.58
CA LEU A 9 -11.23 -15.56 41.17
C LEU A 9 -11.48 -14.41 40.18
N PRO A 10 -10.60 -13.39 40.13
CA PRO A 10 -10.82 -12.23 39.26
C PRO A 10 -10.81 -12.55 37.77
N TYR A 11 -10.09 -13.58 37.33
CA TYR A 11 -10.16 -14.04 35.94
C TYR A 11 -11.48 -14.73 35.63
N ASP A 12 -11.97 -15.63 36.48
CA ASP A 12 -13.24 -16.31 36.28
C ASP A 12 -14.41 -15.32 36.23
N ALA A 13 -14.34 -14.26 37.05
CA ALA A 13 -15.26 -13.13 37.02
C ALA A 13 -15.34 -12.44 35.65
N THR A 14 -14.27 -12.46 34.83
CA THR A 14 -14.31 -11.88 33.47
C THR A 14 -15.16 -12.70 32.49
N LEU A 15 -15.39 -13.98 32.77
CA LEU A 15 -16.21 -14.89 31.97
C LEU A 15 -17.69 -14.86 32.40
N MET A 16 -18.04 -14.01 33.36
CA MET A 16 -19.39 -13.87 33.91
C MET A 16 -20.02 -12.53 33.50
N ASN A 17 -21.34 -12.53 33.36
CA ASN A 17 -22.12 -11.32 33.06
C ASN A 17 -22.32 -10.46 34.32
N ILE A 18 -21.22 -9.94 34.87
CA ILE A 18 -21.19 -9.01 36.00
C ILE A 18 -20.43 -7.74 35.61
N SER A 19 -20.74 -6.62 36.27
CA SER A 19 -20.17 -5.32 35.92
C SER A 19 -18.69 -5.21 36.32
N ASP A 20 -17.94 -4.31 35.69
CA ASP A 20 -16.53 -4.08 36.03
C ASP A 20 -16.36 -3.52 37.45
N GLU A 21 -17.35 -2.80 38.00
CA GLU A 21 -17.35 -2.37 39.39
C GLU A 21 -17.38 -3.57 40.34
N MET A 22 -18.19 -4.60 40.04
CA MET A 22 -18.20 -5.84 40.81
C MET A 22 -16.90 -6.63 40.63
N LYS A 23 -16.37 -6.68 39.41
CA LYS A 23 -15.06 -7.31 39.15
C LYS A 23 -13.94 -6.62 39.93
N LYS A 24 -13.98 -5.30 40.09
CA LYS A 24 -13.08 -4.54 40.97
C LYS A 24 -13.22 -4.96 42.43
N VAL A 25 -14.44 -5.10 42.94
CA VAL A 25 -14.71 -5.58 44.30
C VAL A 25 -14.14 -6.99 44.53
N ILE A 26 -14.16 -7.85 43.52
CA ILE A 26 -13.56 -9.21 43.57
C ILE A 26 -12.03 -9.14 43.50
N ALA A 27 -11.47 -8.28 42.64
CA ALA A 27 -10.03 -8.13 42.45
C ALA A 27 -9.32 -7.58 43.70
N MET A 28 -9.96 -6.67 44.43
CA MET A 28 -9.36 -6.01 45.60
C MET A 28 -8.88 -6.96 46.71
N PRO A 29 -9.70 -7.86 47.27
CA PRO A 29 -9.24 -8.81 48.27
C PRO A 29 -8.24 -9.83 47.70
N ASN A 30 -8.42 -10.25 46.44
CA ASN A 30 -7.49 -11.17 45.76
C ASN A 30 -6.08 -10.58 45.60
N SER A 31 -5.98 -9.27 45.37
CA SER A 31 -4.68 -8.58 45.31
C SER A 31 -4.19 -8.14 46.70
N GLY A 32 -5.09 -7.76 47.60
CA GLY A 32 -4.76 -7.27 48.94
C GLY A 32 -4.04 -8.29 49.80
N GLN A 33 -4.22 -9.59 49.55
CA GLN A 33 -3.44 -10.63 50.24
C GLN A 33 -1.93 -10.54 49.95
N TRP A 34 -1.54 -9.89 48.85
CA TRP A 34 -0.14 -9.70 48.45
C TRP A 34 0.43 -8.35 48.91
N ASP A 35 -0.36 -7.52 49.61
CA ASP A 35 0.15 -6.27 50.17
C ASP A 35 1.20 -6.54 51.24
N GLN A 36 2.41 -6.03 51.00
CA GLN A 36 3.54 -6.13 51.93
C GLN A 36 3.67 -4.87 52.79
N SER A 37 4.01 -5.03 54.08
CA SER A 37 4.36 -3.93 54.97
C SER A 37 5.76 -3.38 54.70
N VAL A 38 6.69 -4.25 54.29
CA VAL A 38 8.06 -3.91 53.88
C VAL A 38 8.09 -3.76 52.36
N ARG A 39 8.52 -2.60 51.88
CA ARG A 39 8.55 -2.25 50.46
C ARG A 39 9.87 -1.55 50.14
N HIS A 40 10.40 -1.74 48.94
CA HIS A 40 11.54 -0.95 48.47
C HIS A 40 11.17 0.54 48.43
N ARG A 41 12.08 1.40 48.92
CA ARG A 41 11.94 2.85 48.80
C ARG A 41 12.43 3.27 47.41
N HIS A 42 11.64 4.11 46.76
CA HIS A 42 11.90 4.59 45.40
C HIS A 42 11.80 6.11 45.37
N PRO A 43 12.54 6.80 44.49
CA PRO A 43 12.36 8.24 44.29
C PRO A 43 10.93 8.53 43.79
N PRO A 44 10.36 9.69 44.15
CA PRO A 44 8.97 10.02 43.80
C PRO A 44 8.78 10.27 42.30
N THR A 45 9.81 10.74 41.60
CA THR A 45 9.86 10.98 40.16
C THR A 45 11.20 10.49 39.61
N ILE A 46 11.23 10.18 38.31
CA ILE A 46 12.42 9.67 37.63
C ILE A 46 12.82 10.68 36.56
N HIS A 47 13.99 11.30 36.72
CA HIS A 47 14.54 12.26 35.78
C HIS A 47 15.70 11.62 35.02
N THR A 48 15.41 11.05 33.85
CA THR A 48 16.39 10.42 32.97
C THR A 48 15.97 10.58 31.52
N THR A 49 16.95 10.62 30.62
CA THR A 49 16.73 10.59 29.17
C THR A 49 16.56 9.18 28.63
N LYS A 50 17.00 8.15 29.39
CA LYS A 50 16.86 6.73 29.05
C LYS A 50 16.22 5.94 30.20
N LEU A 51 15.09 5.26 29.93
CA LEU A 51 14.34 4.50 30.94
C LEU A 51 14.68 3.00 30.89
N ASN A 52 15.02 2.41 32.04
CA ASN A 52 14.99 0.96 32.23
C ASN A 52 13.54 0.48 32.37
N VAL A 53 13.02 -0.24 31.38
CA VAL A 53 11.65 -0.78 31.37
C VAL A 53 11.72 -2.29 31.41
N GLY A 54 11.06 -2.93 32.37
CA GLY A 54 11.06 -4.38 32.56
C GLY A 54 9.68 -4.99 32.30
N TYR A 55 9.55 -5.83 31.27
CA TYR A 55 8.36 -6.63 31.03
C TYR A 55 8.42 -7.93 31.83
N VAL A 56 7.40 -8.21 32.64
CA VAL A 56 7.37 -9.31 33.60
C VAL A 56 6.20 -10.23 33.27
N GLY A 57 6.46 -11.49 32.94
CA GLY A 57 5.40 -12.36 32.42
C GLY A 57 5.71 -13.85 32.30
N TYR A 58 4.64 -14.63 32.20
CA TYR A 58 4.68 -16.09 32.02
C TYR A 58 4.76 -16.50 30.55
N ASP A 59 4.16 -15.72 29.66
CA ASP A 59 3.83 -16.17 28.31
C ASP A 59 4.80 -15.69 27.21
N PHE A 60 6.09 -15.54 27.52
CA PHE A 60 7.15 -15.33 26.52
C PHE A 60 7.43 -16.62 25.72
N ARG A 61 6.42 -17.10 25.00
CA ARG A 61 6.39 -18.41 24.33
C ARG A 61 5.36 -18.38 23.19
N ASN A 62 5.11 -19.52 22.53
CA ASN A 62 4.05 -19.66 21.53
C ASN A 62 2.65 -19.64 22.17
N HIS A 63 2.24 -18.43 22.54
CA HIS A 63 0.99 -18.10 23.21
C HIS A 63 0.49 -16.74 22.69
N PRO A 64 -0.83 -16.47 22.65
CA PRO A 64 -1.35 -15.18 22.22
C PRO A 64 -0.65 -13.97 22.87
N MET A 65 -0.34 -14.06 24.17
CA MET A 65 0.40 -13.00 24.87
C MET A 65 1.82 -12.80 24.35
N GLY A 66 2.62 -13.86 24.17
CA GLY A 66 3.96 -13.75 23.59
C GLY A 66 3.93 -13.19 22.17
N GLN A 67 2.93 -13.61 21.37
CA GLN A 67 2.71 -13.15 20.00
C GLN A 67 2.29 -11.69 19.91
N LEU A 68 1.49 -11.17 20.84
CA LEU A 68 1.11 -9.75 20.87
C LEU A 68 2.25 -8.88 21.43
N THR A 69 2.87 -9.32 22.53
CA THR A 69 3.89 -8.55 23.25
C THR A 69 5.11 -8.28 22.37
N ILE A 70 5.48 -9.21 21.48
CA ILE A 70 6.59 -9.01 20.55
C ILE A 70 6.41 -7.77 19.65
N GLY A 71 5.15 -7.39 19.39
CA GLY A 71 4.81 -6.18 18.65
C GLY A 71 5.34 -4.89 19.30
N ALA A 72 5.48 -4.88 20.62
CA ALA A 72 6.12 -3.80 21.36
C ALA A 72 7.64 -4.01 21.49
N LEU A 73 8.06 -5.21 21.91
CA LEU A 73 9.47 -5.48 22.24
C LEU A 73 10.40 -5.16 21.07
N GLU A 74 10.06 -5.60 19.85
CA GLU A 74 10.89 -5.40 18.66
C GLU A 74 10.90 -3.95 18.13
N GLN A 75 9.98 -3.10 18.61
CA GLN A 75 9.80 -1.74 18.10
C GLN A 75 10.27 -0.67 19.07
N HIS A 76 10.71 -1.05 20.27
CA HIS A 76 11.22 -0.11 21.24
C HIS A 76 12.49 0.58 20.72
N ASN A 77 12.58 1.88 20.98
CA ASN A 77 13.74 2.68 20.68
C ASN A 77 14.78 2.49 21.79
N HIS A 78 15.75 1.62 21.52
CA HIS A 78 16.85 1.29 22.45
C HIS A 78 17.76 2.47 22.83
N SER A 79 17.67 3.63 22.14
CA SER A 79 18.35 4.85 22.58
C SER A 79 17.64 5.56 23.75
N ARG A 80 16.33 5.33 23.90
CA ARG A 80 15.45 5.95 24.93
C ARG A 80 14.96 4.96 25.97
N ILE A 81 14.89 3.68 25.61
CA ILE A 81 14.48 2.59 26.49
C ILE A 81 15.64 1.62 26.60
N HIS A 82 15.97 1.18 27.81
CA HIS A 82 16.78 0.01 28.06
C HIS A 82 15.80 -1.11 28.43
N LEU A 83 15.62 -2.07 27.53
CA LEU A 83 14.54 -3.04 27.58
C LEU A 83 14.96 -4.31 28.29
N HIS A 84 14.25 -4.63 29.37
CA HIS A 84 14.41 -5.86 30.14
C HIS A 84 13.18 -6.74 30.00
N ALA A 85 13.38 -8.05 30.02
CA ALA A 85 12.30 -9.02 30.16
C ALA A 85 12.62 -10.05 31.25
N TYR A 86 11.62 -10.36 32.07
CA TYR A 86 11.69 -11.36 33.14
C TYR A 86 10.66 -12.46 32.85
N ALA A 87 11.12 -13.53 32.22
CA ALA A 87 10.30 -14.65 31.82
C ALA A 87 10.30 -15.71 32.93
N TYR A 88 9.17 -15.87 33.62
CA TYR A 88 9.01 -16.88 34.68
C TYR A 88 8.12 -18.06 34.26
N GLY A 89 7.74 -18.14 32.98
CA GLY A 89 7.05 -19.28 32.41
C GLY A 89 7.98 -20.18 31.57
N PRO A 90 7.46 -21.29 31.05
CA PRO A 90 8.28 -22.30 30.39
C PRO A 90 8.93 -21.77 29.12
N ASN A 91 10.20 -22.12 28.92
CA ASN A 91 10.88 -21.97 27.63
C ASN A 91 10.42 -23.09 26.68
N ASP A 92 9.64 -22.74 25.65
CA ASP A 92 9.16 -23.70 24.65
C ASP A 92 10.04 -23.78 23.39
N ASN A 93 11.19 -23.09 23.38
CA ASN A 93 12.10 -22.95 22.24
C ASN A 93 11.39 -22.52 20.93
N SER A 94 10.26 -21.82 21.05
CA SER A 94 9.54 -21.33 19.89
C SER A 94 10.22 -20.12 19.27
N THR A 95 9.90 -19.85 18.01
CA THR A 95 10.32 -18.60 17.34
C THR A 95 9.92 -17.36 18.14
N TRP A 96 8.78 -17.37 18.84
CA TRP A 96 8.34 -16.25 19.67
C TRP A 96 9.20 -16.01 20.89
N ARG A 97 9.66 -17.10 21.53
CA ARG A 97 10.62 -17.03 22.63
C ARG A 97 11.93 -16.41 22.15
N HIS A 98 12.52 -16.95 21.08
CA HIS A 98 13.78 -16.45 20.53
C HIS A 98 13.70 -15.00 20.05
N ARG A 99 12.59 -14.60 19.43
CA ARG A 99 12.35 -13.20 19.06
C ARG A 99 12.30 -12.29 20.29
N SER A 100 11.65 -12.74 21.38
CA SER A 100 11.57 -11.97 22.63
C SER A 100 12.96 -11.81 23.27
N GLU A 101 13.77 -12.87 23.28
CA GLU A 101 15.16 -12.85 23.75
C GLU A 101 16.02 -11.87 22.94
N ALA A 102 15.92 -11.92 21.61
CA ALA A 102 16.69 -11.05 20.71
C ALA A 102 16.25 -9.58 20.75
N ALA A 103 14.98 -9.30 21.04
CA ALA A 103 14.44 -7.95 21.09
C ALA A 103 14.81 -7.18 22.37
N CYS A 104 15.19 -7.87 23.45
CA CYS A 104 15.49 -7.22 24.73
C CYS A 104 16.99 -6.93 24.87
N ASP A 105 17.36 -5.82 25.49
CA ASP A 105 18.76 -5.56 25.88
C ASP A 105 19.21 -6.55 26.96
N VAL A 106 18.28 -6.93 27.86
CA VAL A 106 18.49 -7.95 28.88
C VAL A 106 17.27 -8.86 28.95
N PHE A 107 17.46 -10.15 28.64
CA PHE A 107 16.43 -11.15 28.84
C PHE A 107 16.83 -12.09 29.98
N ARG A 108 16.01 -12.20 31.02
CA ARG A 108 16.23 -13.10 32.15
C ARG A 108 15.20 -14.21 32.14
N ASP A 109 15.66 -15.43 31.90
CA ASP A 109 14.90 -16.63 32.22
C ASP A 109 14.99 -16.86 33.74
N VAL A 110 13.84 -16.71 34.41
CA VAL A 110 13.70 -16.80 35.86
C VAL A 110 12.63 -17.84 36.26
N PHE A 111 12.45 -18.85 35.42
CA PHE A 111 11.47 -19.92 35.63
C PHE A 111 11.59 -20.59 37.02
N GLU A 112 12.82 -20.88 37.47
CA GLU A 112 13.09 -21.56 38.75
C GLU A 112 13.17 -20.60 39.96
N ALA A 113 13.19 -19.28 39.73
CA ALA A 113 13.39 -18.30 40.79
C ALA A 113 12.10 -18.06 41.62
N SER A 114 12.25 -17.75 42.91
CA SER A 114 11.12 -17.40 43.78
C SER A 114 10.60 -15.98 43.49
N ASP A 115 9.40 -15.64 43.98
CA ASP A 115 8.84 -14.28 43.78
C ASP A 115 9.76 -13.22 44.39
N VAL A 116 10.41 -13.55 45.51
CA VAL A 116 11.35 -12.69 46.23
C VAL A 116 12.62 -12.49 45.40
N ASP A 117 13.19 -13.56 44.84
CA ASP A 117 14.41 -13.47 44.04
C ASP A 117 14.18 -12.68 42.76
N ILE A 118 13.04 -12.88 42.09
CA ILE A 118 12.66 -12.11 40.90
C ILE A 118 12.50 -10.63 41.25
N ALA A 119 11.80 -10.30 42.34
CA ALA A 119 11.64 -8.92 42.78
C ALA A 119 12.99 -8.28 43.15
N ALA A 120 13.86 -9.01 43.85
CA ALA A 120 15.21 -8.54 44.18
C ALA A 120 16.04 -8.30 42.91
N GLN A 121 15.93 -9.16 41.91
CA GLN A 121 16.61 -9.00 40.63
C GLN A 121 16.10 -7.77 39.85
N ILE A 122 14.78 -7.58 39.75
CA ILE A 122 14.18 -6.38 39.12
C ILE A 122 14.66 -5.10 39.83
N HIS A 123 14.77 -5.12 41.15
CA HIS A 123 15.29 -3.99 41.92
C HIS A 123 16.78 -3.75 41.66
N ALA A 124 17.59 -4.81 41.66
CA ALA A 124 19.03 -4.74 41.41
C ALA A 124 19.37 -4.25 39.99
N ASP A 125 18.53 -4.59 39.00
CA ASP A 125 18.65 -4.10 37.62
C ASP A 125 18.28 -2.62 37.46
N GLY A 126 17.78 -1.97 38.52
CA GLY A 126 17.41 -0.57 38.51
C GLY A 126 16.24 -0.28 37.55
N ILE A 127 15.28 -1.20 37.46
CA ILE A 127 14.09 -1.02 36.61
C ILE A 127 13.28 0.19 37.10
N HIS A 128 13.01 1.13 36.20
CA HIS A 128 12.20 2.32 36.47
C HIS A 128 10.72 2.03 36.38
N ILE A 129 10.32 1.26 35.36
CA ILE A 129 8.93 0.89 35.08
C ILE A 129 8.88 -0.63 34.89
N ALA A 130 8.21 -1.34 35.80
CA ALA A 130 7.93 -2.76 35.62
C ALA A 130 6.49 -2.94 35.10
N VAL A 131 6.38 -3.62 33.97
CA VAL A 131 5.14 -3.89 33.24
C VAL A 131 4.74 -5.34 33.51
N ASP A 132 3.70 -5.52 34.33
CA ASP A 132 3.07 -6.81 34.58
C ASP A 132 2.14 -7.17 33.42
N LEU A 133 2.51 -8.23 32.70
CA LEU A 133 1.77 -8.74 31.54
C LEU A 133 0.65 -9.72 31.91
N MET A 134 0.55 -10.14 33.18
CA MET A 134 -0.29 -11.27 33.58
C MET A 134 -1.44 -10.85 34.49
N ALA A 135 -1.18 -10.00 35.49
CA ALA A 135 -2.14 -9.61 36.53
C ALA A 135 -2.89 -10.81 37.13
N HIS A 136 -4.16 -11.05 36.78
CA HIS A 136 -4.96 -12.17 37.32
C HIS A 136 -5.09 -13.38 36.40
N THR A 137 -4.36 -13.44 35.29
CA THR A 137 -4.42 -14.56 34.34
C THR A 137 -3.67 -15.80 34.83
N ARG A 138 -3.86 -16.93 34.12
CA ARG A 138 -3.21 -18.20 34.49
C ARG A 138 -1.68 -18.06 34.48
N GLY A 139 -1.06 -18.53 35.56
CA GLY A 139 0.39 -18.48 35.74
C GLY A 139 0.89 -17.17 36.35
N ALA A 140 0.01 -16.20 36.64
CA ALA A 140 0.40 -14.94 37.25
C ALA A 140 1.08 -15.13 38.62
N ARG A 141 2.15 -14.36 38.84
CA ARG A 141 2.93 -14.34 40.09
C ARG A 141 2.82 -12.97 40.75
N VAL A 142 1.65 -12.69 41.31
CA VAL A 142 1.27 -11.39 41.89
C VAL A 142 2.18 -10.95 43.04
N GLY A 143 2.78 -11.91 43.76
CA GLY A 143 3.71 -11.63 44.86
C GLY A 143 4.92 -10.78 44.42
N ILE A 144 5.39 -10.95 43.18
CA ILE A 144 6.46 -10.12 42.60
C ILE A 144 6.05 -8.63 42.61
N SER A 145 4.86 -8.33 42.07
CA SER A 145 4.31 -6.96 42.05
C SER A 145 4.02 -6.44 43.47
N GLY A 146 3.57 -7.30 44.38
CA GLY A 146 3.32 -6.97 45.79
C GLY A 146 4.56 -6.49 46.56
N LEU A 147 5.76 -6.97 46.19
CA LEU A 147 7.04 -6.55 46.76
C LEU A 147 7.52 -5.18 46.27
N LYS A 148 6.87 -4.60 45.26
CA LYS A 148 7.19 -3.29 44.66
C LYS A 148 8.66 -3.14 44.23
N PRO A 149 9.15 -3.99 43.32
CA PRO A 149 10.56 -3.99 42.95
C PRO A 149 10.98 -2.76 42.12
N ALA A 150 10.04 -2.07 41.47
CA ALA A 150 10.30 -0.87 40.66
C ALA A 150 9.53 0.38 41.16
N PRO A 151 10.00 1.60 40.85
CA PRO A 151 9.32 2.87 41.13
C PRO A 151 7.94 2.98 40.49
N ILE A 152 7.66 2.31 39.39
CA ILE A 152 6.35 2.40 38.72
C ILE A 152 5.96 0.99 38.30
N LEU A 153 4.78 0.54 38.75
CA LEU A 153 4.19 -0.74 38.34
C LEU A 153 3.02 -0.51 37.39
N VAL A 154 3.01 -1.21 36.26
CA VAL A 154 2.01 -1.04 35.21
C VAL A 154 1.33 -2.38 34.92
N ASN A 155 0.00 -2.44 34.99
CA ASN A 155 -0.79 -3.54 34.46
C ASN A 155 -1.01 -3.30 32.96
N TYR A 156 -0.57 -4.22 32.11
CA TYR A 156 -0.73 -4.08 30.67
C TYR A 156 -1.04 -5.40 29.95
N LEU A 157 -1.95 -5.30 28.98
CA LEU A 157 -2.22 -6.24 27.91
C LEU A 157 -2.95 -7.53 28.32
N GLY A 158 -2.40 -8.35 29.21
CA GLY A 158 -2.90 -9.74 29.39
C GLY A 158 -4.21 -9.88 30.16
N TYR A 159 -4.48 -8.99 31.11
CA TYR A 159 -5.72 -9.04 31.89
C TYR A 159 -6.66 -7.88 31.52
N PRO A 160 -7.88 -8.17 31.04
CA PRO A 160 -8.85 -7.15 30.66
C PRO A 160 -9.62 -6.59 31.87
N GLY A 161 -8.90 -6.00 32.81
CA GLY A 161 -9.48 -5.48 34.04
C GLY A 161 -8.48 -4.89 35.00
N THR A 162 -9.01 -4.43 36.13
CA THR A 162 -8.25 -3.85 37.24
C THR A 162 -7.45 -4.91 37.98
N MET A 163 -6.21 -4.58 38.33
CA MET A 163 -5.44 -5.38 39.27
C MET A 163 -6.08 -5.35 40.66
N GLY A 164 -6.78 -4.27 41.01
CA GLY A 164 -7.44 -4.12 42.31
C GLY A 164 -6.47 -3.93 43.47
N SER A 165 -5.21 -3.59 43.22
CA SER A 165 -4.16 -3.59 44.24
C SER A 165 -3.86 -2.19 44.81
N SER A 166 -3.16 -2.12 45.95
CA SER A 166 -2.55 -0.87 46.44
C SER A 166 -1.17 -0.57 45.83
N PHE A 167 -0.65 -1.52 45.05
CA PHE A 167 0.73 -1.51 44.56
C PHE A 167 0.89 -1.21 43.07
N THR A 168 -0.10 -1.49 42.23
CA THR A 168 -0.01 -1.25 40.78
C THR A 168 -0.38 0.19 40.45
N ASP A 169 0.53 0.97 39.87
CA ASP A 169 0.34 2.41 39.74
C ASP A 169 -0.55 2.79 38.55
N TYR A 170 -0.35 2.13 37.42
CA TYR A 170 -1.02 2.44 36.16
C TYR A 170 -1.62 1.20 35.50
N ALA A 171 -2.68 1.41 34.71
CA ALA A 171 -3.19 0.42 33.76
C ALA A 171 -3.30 1.05 32.37
N VAL A 172 -2.76 0.39 31.35
CA VAL A 172 -2.76 0.89 29.98
C VAL A 172 -4.01 0.39 29.25
N VAL A 173 -4.79 1.32 28.72
CA VAL A 173 -6.12 1.11 28.13
C VAL A 173 -6.33 2.02 26.91
N ASP A 174 -7.49 1.94 26.28
CA ASP A 174 -7.97 2.93 25.30
C ASP A 174 -9.37 3.43 25.67
N ARG A 175 -9.82 4.49 25.00
CA ARG A 175 -11.09 5.17 25.30
C ARG A 175 -12.31 4.33 24.95
N PHE A 176 -12.16 3.35 24.06
CA PHE A 176 -13.25 2.48 23.65
C PHE A 176 -13.48 1.38 24.69
N VAL A 177 -12.41 0.70 25.12
CA VAL A 177 -12.49 -0.39 26.12
C VAL A 177 -12.87 0.13 27.51
N VAL A 178 -12.32 1.29 27.91
CA VAL A 178 -12.68 1.95 29.16
C VAL A 178 -13.05 3.42 28.90
N PRO A 179 -14.33 3.72 28.67
CA PRO A 179 -14.79 5.10 28.59
C PRO A 179 -14.32 5.91 29.82
N PRO A 180 -13.78 7.13 29.66
CA PRO A 180 -13.28 7.94 30.77
C PRO A 180 -14.27 8.14 31.92
N THR A 181 -15.56 8.15 31.61
CA THR A 181 -16.66 8.24 32.60
C THR A 181 -16.75 7.05 33.55
N LYS A 182 -16.20 5.89 33.17
CA LYS A 182 -16.21 4.66 34.00
C LYS A 182 -14.94 4.46 34.81
N ALA A 183 -13.85 5.17 34.48
CA ALA A 183 -12.51 4.91 35.01
C ALA A 183 -12.44 4.79 36.54
N ALA A 184 -12.99 5.77 37.26
CA ALA A 184 -12.93 5.80 38.73
C ALA A 184 -13.72 4.66 39.38
N ALA A 185 -14.84 4.26 38.78
CA ALA A 185 -15.70 3.20 39.28
C ALA A 185 -15.06 1.82 39.06
N THR A 186 -14.36 1.61 37.94
CA THR A 186 -13.94 0.28 37.49
C THR A 186 -12.46 -0.05 37.74
N PHE A 187 -11.58 0.93 37.95
CA PHE A 187 -10.15 0.69 38.19
C PHE A 187 -9.64 1.24 39.53
N THR A 188 -8.56 0.62 40.05
CA THR A 188 -7.81 1.13 41.21
C THR A 188 -6.59 1.95 40.78
N GLU A 189 -6.05 1.63 39.62
CA GLU A 189 -4.91 2.23 38.96
C GLU A 189 -5.28 3.56 38.30
N LYS A 190 -4.29 4.42 38.06
CA LYS A 190 -4.48 5.52 37.11
C LYS A 190 -4.41 4.97 35.69
N LEU A 191 -5.45 5.26 34.91
CA LEU A 191 -5.51 4.84 33.52
C LEU A 191 -4.59 5.66 32.62
N VAL A 192 -3.95 4.96 31.69
CA VAL A 192 -3.15 5.52 30.60
C VAL A 192 -3.84 5.18 29.29
N TYR A 193 -4.39 6.20 28.65
CA TYR A 193 -5.12 6.11 27.40
C TYR A 193 -4.17 6.22 26.22
N LEU A 194 -3.94 5.09 25.54
CA LEU A 194 -3.36 5.10 24.21
C LEU A 194 -4.39 5.66 23.20
N PRO A 195 -3.93 6.32 22.13
CA PRO A 195 -4.81 7.13 21.29
C PRO A 195 -5.71 6.32 20.35
N HIS A 196 -5.32 5.09 19.99
CA HIS A 196 -6.05 4.24 19.03
C HIS A 196 -6.62 3.02 19.75
N THR A 197 -5.77 2.00 19.97
CA THR A 197 -6.09 0.82 20.76
C THR A 197 -5.01 0.60 21.82
N TYR A 198 -5.38 -0.04 22.93
CA TYR A 198 -4.42 -0.47 23.95
C TYR A 198 -3.59 -1.67 23.48
N GLN A 199 -4.14 -2.50 22.59
CA GLN A 199 -3.56 -3.79 22.24
C GLN A 199 -2.46 -3.61 21.18
N VAL A 200 -1.22 -3.93 21.55
CA VAL A 200 -0.15 -4.14 20.56
C VAL A 200 -0.40 -5.44 19.81
N ASN A 201 -0.09 -5.46 18.52
CA ASN A 201 -0.27 -6.62 17.66
C ASN A 201 1.07 -7.01 17.03
N SER A 202 1.21 -8.20 16.46
CA SER A 202 2.38 -8.55 15.64
C SER A 202 1.95 -9.25 14.37
N TYR A 203 1.80 -8.45 13.32
CA TYR A 203 1.46 -8.92 11.99
C TYR A 203 2.49 -8.40 11.01
N GLU A 204 3.24 -9.32 10.44
CA GLU A 204 4.07 -9.04 9.27
C GLU A 204 3.17 -9.24 8.06
N TRP A 205 3.22 -8.32 7.08
CA TRP A 205 2.57 -8.59 5.79
C TRP A 205 3.34 -9.62 4.98
N GLY A 206 3.18 -10.84 5.44
CA GLY A 206 3.60 -12.10 4.87
C GLY A 206 2.41 -13.07 4.84
N VAL A 207 1.18 -12.57 4.94
CA VAL A 207 -0.05 -13.37 4.85
C VAL A 207 -1.03 -12.59 3.98
N ASP A 208 -0.98 -12.92 2.69
CA ASP A 208 -2.10 -12.86 1.74
C ASP A 208 -2.90 -11.55 1.56
N THR A 209 -2.43 -10.67 0.67
CA THR A 209 -3.35 -9.96 -0.25
C THR A 209 -3.86 -10.98 -1.27
N VAL A 210 -4.70 -11.91 -0.83
CA VAL A 210 -5.29 -12.93 -1.69
C VAL A 210 -6.51 -12.36 -2.38
N THR A 211 -6.53 -12.50 -3.70
CA THR A 211 -7.74 -12.48 -4.52
C THR A 211 -8.78 -13.38 -3.88
N TRP A 212 -9.75 -12.73 -3.27
CA TRP A 212 -10.95 -13.37 -2.77
C TRP A 212 -11.51 -14.28 -3.87
N HIS A 213 -11.70 -15.56 -3.55
CA HIS A 213 -12.45 -16.43 -4.43
C HIS A 213 -13.91 -16.05 -4.30
N ASP A 214 -14.56 -15.78 -5.43
CA ASP A 214 -16.02 -15.75 -5.52
C ASP A 214 -16.56 -16.98 -4.80
N PHE A 215 -17.29 -16.76 -3.70
CA PHE A 215 -17.91 -17.83 -2.95
C PHE A 215 -19.10 -18.37 -3.76
N ASN A 216 -18.80 -19.20 -4.75
CA ASN A 216 -19.78 -20.07 -5.38
C ASN A 216 -20.01 -21.34 -4.53
N GLN A 217 -19.93 -21.21 -3.19
CA GLN A 217 -20.23 -22.30 -2.27
C GLN A 217 -21.72 -22.30 -1.92
N SER A 218 -22.25 -23.49 -1.69
CA SER A 218 -23.68 -23.71 -1.43
C SER A 218 -24.19 -23.16 -0.08
N SER A 219 -23.33 -22.65 0.82
CA SER A 219 -23.71 -22.17 2.15
C SER A 219 -22.87 -20.99 2.66
N PHE A 220 -23.48 -20.06 3.39
CA PHE A 220 -22.81 -18.95 4.10
C PHE A 220 -22.08 -19.47 5.35
N VAL A 221 -20.84 -19.06 5.59
CA VAL A 221 -20.00 -19.57 6.69
C VAL A 221 -19.84 -18.50 7.76
N PHE A 222 -20.61 -18.62 8.84
CA PHE A 222 -20.29 -17.91 10.07
C PHE A 222 -19.13 -18.61 10.77
N CYS A 223 -18.30 -17.87 11.52
CA CYS A 223 -17.26 -18.51 12.34
C CYS A 223 -17.08 -17.87 13.70
N ASN A 224 -16.57 -18.66 14.65
CA ASN A 224 -16.00 -18.18 15.89
C ASN A 224 -14.83 -19.09 16.31
N PHE A 225 -13.62 -18.55 16.29
CA PHE A 225 -12.39 -19.26 16.65
C PHE A 225 -11.87 -18.95 18.06
N ASN A 226 -12.70 -18.36 18.92
CA ASN A 226 -12.34 -18.17 20.32
C ASN A 226 -12.19 -19.52 21.04
N THR A 227 -11.45 -19.50 22.14
CA THR A 227 -11.34 -20.65 23.03
C THR A 227 -12.68 -20.96 23.69
N ILE A 228 -12.89 -22.24 24.00
CA ILE A 228 -14.16 -22.77 24.48
C ILE A 228 -14.67 -22.12 25.77
N ASN A 229 -13.77 -21.62 26.61
CA ASN A 229 -14.13 -20.93 27.85
C ASN A 229 -14.83 -19.58 27.61
N LYS A 230 -14.76 -19.01 26.40
CA LYS A 230 -15.52 -17.82 25.98
C LYS A 230 -16.88 -18.17 25.37
N MET A 231 -17.23 -19.47 25.30
CA MET A 231 -18.50 -19.91 24.76
C MET A 231 -19.54 -19.92 25.87
N GLU A 232 -20.42 -18.94 25.80
CA GLU A 232 -21.45 -18.66 26.79
C GLU A 232 -22.85 -18.99 26.25
N PRO A 233 -23.80 -19.41 27.11
CA PRO A 233 -25.15 -19.77 26.68
C PRO A 233 -25.89 -18.66 25.92
N VAL A 234 -25.65 -17.40 26.28
CA VAL A 234 -26.28 -16.24 25.64
C VAL A 234 -25.80 -16.04 24.19
N ALA A 235 -24.49 -16.08 23.94
CA ALA A 235 -23.95 -15.98 22.59
C ALA A 235 -24.32 -17.20 21.75
N PHE A 236 -24.24 -18.41 22.33
CA PHE A 236 -24.62 -19.62 21.61
C PHE A 236 -26.10 -19.62 21.21
N GLY A 237 -27.00 -19.20 22.11
CA GLY A 237 -28.42 -19.04 21.82
C GLY A 237 -28.67 -18.04 20.68
N LEU A 238 -27.98 -16.90 20.70
CA LEU A 238 -28.01 -15.90 19.63
C LEU A 238 -27.54 -16.49 18.29
N TRP A 239 -26.42 -17.22 18.26
CA TRP A 239 -25.94 -17.83 17.03
C TRP A 239 -26.92 -18.88 16.49
N MET A 240 -27.59 -19.65 17.35
CA MET A 240 -28.62 -20.60 16.90
C MET A 240 -29.84 -19.86 16.32
N ALA A 241 -30.21 -18.70 16.86
CA ALA A 241 -31.27 -17.87 16.28
C ALA A 241 -30.88 -17.35 14.88
N ILE A 242 -29.63 -16.91 14.70
CA ILE A 242 -29.08 -16.52 13.39
C ILE A 242 -29.13 -17.70 12.40
N LEU A 243 -28.63 -18.88 12.79
CA LEU A 243 -28.62 -20.05 11.90
C LEU A 243 -30.03 -20.49 11.48
N LYS A 244 -31.04 -20.36 12.34
CA LYS A 244 -32.44 -20.63 11.97
C LYS A 244 -32.96 -19.68 10.89
N ARG A 245 -32.58 -18.40 10.98
CA ARG A 245 -32.98 -17.36 10.02
C ARG A 245 -32.18 -17.36 8.73
N VAL A 246 -31.04 -18.06 8.69
CA VAL A 246 -30.20 -18.23 7.50
C VAL A 246 -30.04 -19.72 7.20
N PRO A 247 -31.02 -20.40 6.57
CA PRO A 247 -31.05 -21.87 6.46
C PRO A 247 -29.83 -22.47 5.76
N ARG A 248 -29.32 -21.79 4.71
CA ARG A 248 -28.13 -22.19 3.96
C ARG A 248 -26.86 -21.60 4.58
N SER A 249 -26.62 -21.88 5.85
CA SER A 249 -25.40 -21.45 6.53
C SER A 249 -24.86 -22.47 7.51
N VAL A 250 -23.58 -22.35 7.86
CA VAL A 250 -22.93 -23.16 8.89
C VAL A 250 -22.23 -22.25 9.90
N LEU A 251 -21.99 -22.76 11.11
CA LEU A 251 -21.16 -22.12 12.11
C LEU A 251 -19.87 -22.93 12.30
N TRP A 252 -18.75 -22.32 11.95
CA TRP A 252 -17.43 -22.91 12.04
C TRP A 252 -16.74 -22.51 13.34
N LEU A 253 -16.55 -23.47 14.24
CA LEU A 253 -16.00 -23.29 15.58
C LEU A 253 -14.58 -23.86 15.69
N LEU A 254 -13.77 -23.32 16.59
CA LEU A 254 -12.51 -23.98 16.95
C LEU A 254 -12.81 -25.29 17.71
N GLU A 255 -12.10 -26.36 17.36
CA GLU A 255 -12.18 -27.62 18.09
C GLU A 255 -11.66 -27.43 19.54
N PRO A 256 -12.41 -27.91 20.55
CA PRO A 256 -11.93 -27.99 21.93
C PRO A 256 -10.62 -28.79 22.03
N SER A 257 -9.85 -28.56 23.10
CA SER A 257 -8.67 -29.40 23.39
C SER A 257 -9.04 -30.88 23.50
N ARG A 258 -8.10 -31.80 23.21
CA ARG A 258 -8.33 -33.27 23.24
C ARG A 258 -8.92 -33.82 24.55
N VAL A 259 -8.82 -33.08 25.65
CA VAL A 259 -9.41 -33.44 26.96
C VAL A 259 -10.95 -33.32 26.96
N ASP A 260 -11.53 -32.69 25.93
CA ASP A 260 -12.91 -32.20 25.93
C ASP A 260 -13.82 -32.88 24.88
N ALA A 261 -13.60 -34.15 24.54
CA ALA A 261 -14.42 -34.85 23.52
C ALA A 261 -15.94 -34.86 23.82
N GLY A 262 -16.33 -34.70 25.10
CA GLY A 262 -17.72 -34.51 25.51
C GLY A 262 -18.31 -33.17 25.07
N VAL A 263 -17.49 -32.12 24.94
CA VAL A 263 -17.95 -30.76 24.63
C VAL A 263 -18.54 -30.68 23.24
N VAL A 264 -17.91 -31.28 22.22
CA VAL A 264 -18.48 -31.30 20.85
C VAL A 264 -19.87 -31.95 20.85
N ARG A 265 -20.08 -33.02 21.64
CA ARG A 265 -21.40 -33.65 21.79
C ARG A 265 -22.39 -32.71 22.45
N THR A 266 -22.00 -31.99 23.50
CA THR A 266 -22.85 -30.98 24.14
C THR A 266 -23.26 -29.89 23.17
N PHE A 267 -22.35 -29.30 22.41
CA PHE A 267 -22.68 -28.27 21.41
C PHE A 267 -23.69 -28.77 20.37
N ARG A 268 -23.51 -30.00 19.88
CA ARG A 268 -24.43 -30.64 18.94
C ARG A 268 -25.81 -30.88 19.55
N ALA A 269 -25.87 -31.37 20.79
CA ALA A 269 -27.13 -31.57 21.50
C ALA A 269 -27.85 -30.24 21.77
N GLU A 270 -27.12 -29.21 22.21
CA GLU A 270 -27.66 -27.87 22.46
C GLU A 270 -28.15 -27.19 21.16
N ALA A 271 -27.50 -27.43 20.02
CA ALA A 271 -27.98 -26.98 18.72
C ALA A 271 -29.30 -27.67 18.34
N ALA A 272 -29.38 -29.00 18.46
CA ALA A 272 -30.61 -29.77 18.21
C ALA A 272 -31.76 -29.29 19.11
N ALA A 273 -31.50 -29.09 20.41
CA ALA A 273 -32.48 -28.59 21.36
C ALA A 273 -33.01 -27.19 21.00
N ARG A 274 -32.26 -26.40 20.23
CA ARG A 274 -32.67 -25.07 19.73
C ARG A 274 -33.24 -25.11 18.31
N GLY A 275 -33.43 -26.29 17.72
CA GLY A 275 -34.00 -26.49 16.39
C GLY A 275 -33.02 -26.23 15.25
N VAL A 276 -31.72 -26.41 15.48
CA VAL A 276 -30.67 -26.31 14.45
C VAL A 276 -30.08 -27.70 14.23
N ASP A 277 -29.99 -28.13 12.97
CA ASP A 277 -29.33 -29.39 12.61
C ASP A 277 -27.87 -29.39 13.13
N PRO A 278 -27.49 -30.36 13.99
CA PRO A 278 -26.13 -30.47 14.53
C PRO A 278 -25.02 -30.55 13.47
N SER A 279 -25.34 -31.00 12.24
CA SER A 279 -24.38 -31.05 11.13
C SER A 279 -23.90 -29.66 10.69
N ARG A 280 -24.66 -28.61 11.00
CA ARG A 280 -24.33 -27.21 10.70
C ARG A 280 -23.29 -26.61 11.65
N LEU A 281 -22.94 -27.31 12.72
CA LEU A 281 -21.79 -26.99 13.57
C LEU A 281 -20.56 -27.75 13.08
N VAL A 282 -19.63 -27.01 12.47
CA VAL A 282 -18.37 -27.54 11.97
C VAL A 282 -17.27 -27.19 12.96
N PHE A 283 -16.42 -28.15 13.33
CA PHE A 283 -15.31 -27.94 14.26
C PHE A 283 -13.98 -28.02 13.52
N ALA A 284 -13.16 -26.98 13.62
CA ALA A 284 -11.87 -26.88 12.95
C ALA A 284 -10.73 -27.30 13.88
N PRO A 285 -9.79 -28.14 13.43
CA PRO A 285 -8.64 -28.53 14.25
C PRO A 285 -7.76 -27.31 14.58
N ARG A 286 -6.92 -27.43 15.61
CA ARG A 286 -5.86 -26.43 15.86
C ARG A 286 -4.77 -26.55 14.79
N LEU A 287 -4.34 -25.42 14.26
CA LEU A 287 -3.32 -25.34 13.22
C LEU A 287 -2.19 -24.38 13.66
N PRO A 288 -0.98 -24.52 13.09
CA PRO A 288 0.03 -23.48 13.11
C PRO A 288 -0.53 -22.12 12.66
N ARG A 289 0.06 -21.02 13.12
CA ARG A 289 -0.51 -19.67 12.99
C ARG A 289 -0.71 -19.25 11.52
N ASP A 290 0.25 -19.51 10.65
CA ASP A 290 0.19 -19.24 9.22
C ASP A 290 -0.99 -19.95 8.55
N GLN A 291 -1.16 -21.24 8.83
CA GLN A 291 -2.29 -22.05 8.34
C GLN A 291 -3.61 -21.60 8.97
N HIS A 292 -3.59 -21.19 10.23
CA HIS A 292 -4.76 -20.62 10.90
C HIS A 292 -5.22 -19.35 10.20
N LEU A 293 -4.33 -18.39 9.96
CA LEU A 293 -4.66 -17.14 9.27
C LEU A 293 -5.14 -17.43 7.84
N ALA A 294 -4.45 -18.32 7.11
CA ALA A 294 -4.85 -18.70 5.77
C ALA A 294 -6.27 -19.26 5.71
N ARG A 295 -6.72 -20.04 6.71
CA ARG A 295 -8.08 -20.63 6.69
C ARG A 295 -9.20 -19.61 6.91
N LEU A 296 -8.91 -18.48 7.56
CA LEU A 296 -9.93 -17.47 7.90
C LEU A 296 -10.59 -16.90 6.64
N ARG A 297 -9.89 -16.95 5.49
CA ARG A 297 -10.42 -16.58 4.17
C ARG A 297 -11.65 -17.37 3.72
N HIS A 298 -11.92 -18.52 4.32
CA HIS A 298 -13.07 -19.37 3.97
C HIS A 298 -14.33 -19.01 4.78
N ALA A 299 -14.22 -18.14 5.78
CA ALA A 299 -15.37 -17.63 6.53
C ALA A 299 -15.95 -16.37 5.86
N HIS A 300 -17.24 -16.13 6.12
CA HIS A 300 -17.97 -14.97 5.61
C HIS A 300 -18.08 -13.84 6.63
N LEU A 301 -18.44 -14.20 7.87
CA LEU A 301 -18.60 -13.26 8.97
C LEU A 301 -18.17 -13.93 10.27
N PHE A 302 -17.32 -13.25 11.06
CA PHE A 302 -17.00 -13.68 12.41
C PHE A 302 -18.10 -13.20 13.37
N LEU A 303 -18.71 -14.15 14.09
CA LEU A 303 -19.71 -13.86 15.12
C LEU A 303 -19.03 -13.87 16.47
N ASP A 304 -18.78 -12.70 17.05
CA ASP A 304 -18.14 -12.58 18.35
C ASP A 304 -19.04 -13.01 19.53
N SER A 305 -18.42 -13.33 20.67
CA SER A 305 -19.08 -13.56 21.96
C SER A 305 -19.51 -12.25 22.63
N VAL A 306 -20.39 -12.32 23.64
CA VAL A 306 -21.05 -11.17 24.28
C VAL A 306 -20.39 -10.76 25.61
N ILE A 307 -20.07 -11.71 26.50
CA ILE A 307 -19.53 -11.43 27.84
C ILE A 307 -18.02 -11.20 27.77
N TYR A 308 -17.32 -12.10 27.08
CA TYR A 308 -15.88 -11.98 26.85
C TYR A 308 -15.62 -12.05 25.34
N THR A 309 -15.41 -10.90 24.72
CA THR A 309 -15.20 -10.74 23.28
C THR A 309 -13.85 -11.30 22.79
N ALA A 310 -13.72 -11.44 21.49
CA ALA A 310 -12.47 -11.76 20.83
C ALA A 310 -11.43 -10.65 21.05
N HIS A 311 -10.20 -11.05 21.41
CA HIS A 311 -9.06 -10.13 21.57
C HIS A 311 -8.08 -10.40 20.42
N THR A 312 -7.03 -11.20 20.65
CA THR A 312 -6.11 -11.67 19.61
C THR A 312 -6.84 -12.29 18.41
N THR A 313 -7.85 -13.11 18.66
CA THR A 313 -8.70 -13.69 17.61
C THR A 313 -9.31 -12.63 16.70
N ALA A 314 -9.79 -11.51 17.26
CA ALA A 314 -10.37 -10.42 16.46
C ALA A 314 -9.30 -9.74 15.62
N SER A 315 -8.10 -9.51 16.16
CA SER A 315 -6.97 -9.02 15.37
C SER A 315 -6.64 -9.95 14.19
N ASP A 316 -6.67 -11.27 14.38
CA ASP A 316 -6.45 -12.25 13.30
C ASP A 316 -7.54 -12.15 12.22
N MET A 317 -8.81 -11.99 12.62
CA MET A 317 -9.92 -11.80 11.67
C MET A 317 -9.73 -10.50 10.86
N LEU A 318 -9.45 -9.39 11.54
CA LEU A 318 -9.29 -8.08 10.90
C LEU A 318 -8.06 -8.04 9.99
N TRP A 319 -6.98 -8.71 10.40
CA TRP A 319 -5.76 -8.86 9.62
C TRP A 319 -6.01 -9.59 8.31
N THR A 320 -6.83 -10.65 8.35
CA THR A 320 -7.21 -11.44 7.17
C THR A 320 -8.42 -10.86 6.43
N HIS A 321 -8.81 -9.63 6.77
CA HIS A 321 -9.93 -8.89 6.18
C HIS A 321 -11.30 -9.56 6.36
N LEU A 322 -11.43 -10.45 7.35
CA LEU A 322 -12.70 -11.05 7.73
C LEU A 322 -13.48 -10.08 8.63
N PRO A 323 -14.70 -9.66 8.23
CA PRO A 323 -15.55 -8.81 9.05
C PRO A 323 -15.85 -9.43 10.42
N VAL A 324 -15.75 -8.61 11.47
CA VAL A 324 -16.06 -8.96 12.85
C VAL A 324 -17.36 -8.26 13.25
N LEU A 325 -18.37 -9.05 13.61
CA LEU A 325 -19.61 -8.56 14.22
C LEU A 325 -19.53 -8.78 15.73
N THR A 326 -19.62 -7.70 16.50
CA THR A 326 -19.48 -7.71 17.96
C THR A 326 -20.53 -6.84 18.63
N LEU A 327 -20.77 -7.09 19.92
CA LEU A 327 -21.73 -6.33 20.75
C LEU A 327 -20.97 -5.42 21.72
N TRP A 328 -21.34 -4.15 21.80
CA TRP A 328 -20.83 -3.22 22.80
C TRP A 328 -21.36 -3.56 24.19
N GLY A 329 -20.60 -4.38 24.94
CA GLY A 329 -21.00 -4.78 26.28
C GLY A 329 -20.71 -3.75 27.37
N ALA A 330 -20.99 -4.13 28.62
CA ALA A 330 -20.82 -3.25 29.78
C ALA A 330 -19.37 -3.17 30.30
N THR A 331 -18.51 -4.12 29.93
CA THR A 331 -17.22 -4.41 30.59
C THR A 331 -16.04 -4.25 29.65
N PHE A 332 -14.83 -4.08 30.17
CA PHE A 332 -13.60 -4.06 29.37
C PHE A 332 -13.56 -5.27 28.40
N ALA A 333 -13.69 -6.48 28.94
CA ALA A 333 -13.60 -7.72 28.18
C ALA A 333 -14.69 -7.87 27.11
N SER A 334 -15.79 -7.13 27.19
CA SER A 334 -16.85 -7.09 26.17
C SER A 334 -16.79 -5.88 25.23
N ARG A 335 -15.65 -5.18 25.19
CA ARG A 335 -15.43 -4.04 24.29
C ARG A 335 -14.18 -4.14 23.43
N VAL A 336 -13.34 -5.16 23.63
CA VAL A 336 -12.06 -5.27 22.94
C VAL A 336 -12.24 -5.42 21.44
N ALA A 337 -13.06 -6.36 20.97
CA ALA A 337 -13.29 -6.53 19.53
C ALA A 337 -13.83 -5.25 18.86
N GLY A 338 -14.69 -4.49 19.56
CA GLY A 338 -15.20 -3.21 19.07
C GLY A 338 -14.09 -2.15 18.94
N SER A 339 -13.19 -2.06 19.92
CA SER A 339 -12.01 -1.17 19.88
C SER A 339 -11.09 -1.51 18.69
N LEU A 340 -10.84 -2.80 18.47
CA LEU A 340 -10.00 -3.26 17.36
C LEU A 340 -10.67 -2.98 16.01
N MET A 341 -11.97 -3.22 15.89
CA MET A 341 -12.74 -2.94 14.67
C MET A 341 -12.77 -1.44 14.34
N ASP A 342 -13.03 -0.59 15.35
CA ASP A 342 -13.01 0.86 15.19
C ASP A 342 -11.62 1.35 14.75
N THR A 343 -10.55 0.81 15.33
CA THR A 343 -9.17 1.16 14.93
C THR A 343 -8.84 0.67 13.51
N ALA A 344 -9.25 -0.54 13.15
CA ALA A 344 -9.03 -1.11 11.83
C ALA A 344 -9.70 -0.26 10.73
N VAL A 345 -10.99 0.05 10.92
CA VAL A 345 -11.86 0.60 9.87
C VAL A 345 -12.03 2.11 9.97
N GLY A 346 -11.76 2.70 11.13
CA GLY A 346 -12.10 4.09 11.48
C GLY A 346 -13.60 4.30 11.65
N SER A 347 -14.34 3.28 12.10
CA SER A 347 -15.79 3.34 12.26
C SER A 347 -16.32 2.24 13.16
N SER A 348 -17.22 2.62 14.07
CA SER A 348 -17.96 1.72 14.96
C SER A 348 -19.21 1.09 14.32
N LEU A 349 -19.46 1.28 13.01
CA LEU A 349 -20.71 0.87 12.32
C LEU A 349 -21.06 -0.63 12.45
N TRP A 350 -20.09 -1.47 12.85
CA TRP A 350 -20.23 -2.93 12.96
C TRP A 350 -20.19 -3.43 14.41
N THR A 351 -20.19 -2.49 15.37
CA THR A 351 -20.42 -2.77 16.77
C THR A 351 -21.88 -2.50 17.10
N THR A 352 -22.62 -3.53 17.48
CA THR A 352 -24.04 -3.41 17.84
C THR A 352 -24.23 -3.07 19.31
N HIS A 353 -25.44 -2.67 19.70
CA HIS A 353 -25.78 -2.22 21.04
C HIS A 353 -26.88 -3.05 21.71
N SER A 354 -27.44 -4.04 21.01
CA SER A 354 -28.34 -5.03 21.59
C SER A 354 -28.21 -6.39 20.92
N ILE A 355 -28.62 -7.45 21.64
CA ILE A 355 -28.68 -8.81 21.09
C ILE A 355 -29.55 -8.87 19.83
N LYS A 356 -30.67 -8.14 19.80
CA LYS A 356 -31.57 -8.10 18.66
C LYS A 356 -30.94 -7.43 17.44
N GLU A 357 -30.28 -6.30 17.65
CA GLU A 357 -29.53 -5.60 16.59
C GLU A 357 -28.41 -6.47 16.03
N TYR A 358 -27.68 -7.17 16.90
CA TYR A 358 -26.67 -8.15 16.49
C TYR A 358 -27.28 -9.22 15.58
N GLU A 359 -28.37 -9.86 16.02
CA GLU A 359 -29.05 -10.91 15.25
C GLU A 359 -29.52 -10.39 13.88
N ASP A 360 -30.16 -9.23 13.87
CA ASP A 360 -30.71 -8.64 12.65
C ASP A 360 -29.63 -8.20 11.67
N LEU A 361 -28.53 -7.65 12.16
CA LEU A 361 -27.38 -7.30 11.32
C LEU A 361 -26.72 -8.55 10.74
N ALA A 362 -26.49 -9.60 11.54
CA ALA A 362 -25.92 -10.86 11.06
C ALA A 362 -26.77 -11.49 9.95
N VAL A 363 -28.08 -11.55 10.16
CA VAL A 363 -29.03 -12.14 9.19
C VAL A 363 -29.09 -11.31 7.91
N ARG A 364 -29.19 -9.98 8.02
CA ARG A 364 -29.20 -9.06 6.87
C ARG A 364 -27.94 -9.19 6.02
N LEU A 365 -26.76 -9.17 6.64
CA LEU A 365 -25.48 -9.33 5.93
C LEU A 365 -25.36 -10.68 5.20
N ALA A 366 -25.94 -11.73 5.77
CA ALA A 366 -25.89 -13.07 5.20
C ALA A 366 -26.97 -13.35 4.15
N THR A 367 -27.96 -12.47 3.96
CA THR A 367 -29.12 -12.75 3.11
C THR A 367 -29.41 -11.64 2.09
N THR A 368 -29.48 -10.38 2.53
CA THR A 368 -29.98 -9.27 1.70
C THR A 368 -28.93 -8.20 1.43
N ASP A 369 -27.86 -8.13 2.22
CA ASP A 369 -26.85 -7.06 2.15
C ASP A 369 -25.42 -7.61 2.03
N THR A 370 -25.21 -8.51 1.07
CA THR A 370 -23.88 -9.03 0.73
C THR A 370 -22.96 -7.93 0.19
N ALA A 371 -23.52 -6.89 -0.42
CA ALA A 371 -22.80 -5.73 -0.90
C ALA A 371 -22.11 -4.96 0.25
N ALA A 372 -22.81 -4.68 1.36
CA ALA A 372 -22.17 -4.03 2.52
C ALA A 372 -21.07 -4.90 3.14
N LEU A 373 -21.26 -6.23 3.19
CA LEU A 373 -20.23 -7.16 3.67
C LEU A 373 -18.96 -7.10 2.80
N ASN A 374 -19.12 -7.12 1.47
CA ASN A 374 -18.01 -7.00 0.53
C ASN A 374 -17.35 -5.61 0.58
N ALA A 375 -18.13 -4.55 0.72
CA ALA A 375 -17.60 -3.20 0.89
C ALA A 375 -16.73 -3.07 2.16
N LEU A 376 -17.15 -3.69 3.27
CA LEU A 376 -16.34 -3.70 4.49
C LEU A 376 -15.04 -4.49 4.29
N ARG A 377 -15.10 -5.65 3.64
CA ARG A 377 -13.90 -6.45 3.32
C ARG A 377 -12.90 -5.65 2.50
N LEU A 378 -13.36 -4.97 1.44
CA LEU A 378 -12.53 -4.08 0.64
C LEU A 378 -11.95 -2.94 1.48
N LYS A 379 -12.74 -2.36 2.37
CA LYS A 379 -12.27 -1.32 3.29
C LYS A 379 -11.20 -1.85 4.26
N LEU A 380 -11.38 -3.04 4.82
CA LEU A 380 -10.39 -3.71 5.66
C LEU A 380 -9.10 -3.97 4.86
N ALA A 381 -9.20 -4.51 3.64
CA ALA A 381 -8.05 -4.77 2.79
C ALA A 381 -7.29 -3.48 2.45
N HIS A 382 -7.98 -2.43 2.02
CA HIS A 382 -7.38 -1.14 1.69
C HIS A 382 -6.71 -0.50 2.91
N ARG A 383 -7.37 -0.55 4.08
CA ARG A 383 -6.86 0.09 5.29
C ARG A 383 -5.84 -0.73 6.03
N ALA A 384 -5.73 -2.03 5.79
CA ALA A 384 -4.91 -2.86 6.64
C ALA A 384 -3.45 -2.32 6.66
N ALA A 385 -2.91 -1.83 5.53
CA ALA A 385 -1.53 -1.32 5.43
C ALA A 385 -1.29 0.00 6.18
N THR A 386 -2.35 0.79 6.34
CA THR A 386 -2.28 2.15 6.90
C THR A 386 -2.96 2.25 8.26
N SER A 387 -3.62 1.19 8.72
CA SER A 387 -4.39 1.20 9.95
C SER A 387 -3.44 1.28 11.16
N PRO A 388 -3.73 2.16 12.14
CA PRO A 388 -2.98 2.18 13.39
C PRO A 388 -3.01 0.84 14.15
N LEU A 389 -3.98 -0.04 13.87
CA LEU A 389 -4.11 -1.36 14.51
C LEU A 389 -2.89 -2.25 14.23
N PHE A 390 -2.31 -2.11 13.04
CA PHE A 390 -1.18 -2.93 12.57
C PHE A 390 0.11 -2.11 12.43
N ASP A 391 0.11 -0.85 12.88
CA ASP A 391 1.31 0.00 12.97
C ASP A 391 1.94 -0.14 14.37
N ASN A 392 2.71 -1.21 14.52
CA ASN A 392 3.37 -1.55 15.77
C ASN A 392 4.37 -0.50 16.22
N ARG A 393 5.07 0.12 15.28
CA ARG A 393 6.06 1.16 15.58
C ARG A 393 5.38 2.39 16.16
N ARG A 394 4.26 2.83 15.57
CA ARG A 394 3.46 3.93 16.11
C ARG A 394 2.87 3.60 17.47
N THR A 395 2.33 2.39 17.64
CA THR A 395 1.75 1.97 18.93
C THR A 395 2.82 1.95 20.03
N THR A 396 3.99 1.41 19.72
CA THR A 396 5.13 1.36 20.66
C THR A 396 5.68 2.74 20.98
N PHE A 397 5.74 3.65 19.99
CA PHE A 397 6.10 5.04 20.25
C PHE A 397 5.14 5.72 21.25
N HIS A 398 3.83 5.52 21.10
CA HIS A 398 2.86 6.06 22.07
C HIS A 398 3.04 5.43 23.46
N LEU A 399 3.40 4.15 23.51
CA LEU A 399 3.70 3.45 24.76
C LEU A 399 4.95 4.01 25.43
N GLU A 400 6.01 4.31 24.67
CA GLU A 400 7.21 5.00 25.18
C GLU A 400 6.92 6.40 25.67
N HIS A 401 6.08 7.15 24.95
CA HIS A 401 5.66 8.46 25.40
C HIS A 401 4.90 8.37 26.72
N ALA A 402 3.99 7.40 26.84
CA ALA A 402 3.31 7.11 28.09
C ALA A 402 4.29 6.76 29.22
N TYR A 403 5.31 5.92 28.97
CA TYR A 403 6.35 5.59 29.94
C TYR A 403 7.13 6.83 30.41
N MET A 404 7.50 7.73 29.50
CA MET A 404 8.15 9.00 29.85
C MET A 404 7.24 9.90 30.69
N CYS A 405 5.94 9.97 30.37
CA CYS A 405 4.97 10.70 31.18
C CYS A 405 4.82 10.09 32.57
N MET A 406 4.72 8.76 32.69
CA MET A 406 4.66 8.06 33.98
C MET A 406 5.91 8.36 34.82
N ALA A 407 7.10 8.25 34.23
CA ALA A 407 8.38 8.55 34.89
C ALA A 407 8.46 9.98 35.42
N SER A 408 8.00 10.94 34.62
CA SER A 408 8.00 12.37 34.96
C SER A 408 6.97 12.72 36.03
N LEU A 409 5.77 12.12 35.97
CA LEU A 409 4.68 12.38 36.91
C LEU A 409 4.87 11.67 38.25
N GLY A 410 5.44 10.47 38.24
CA GLY A 410 5.52 9.60 39.40
C GLY A 410 4.23 8.84 39.69
N ARG A 411 4.24 8.01 40.74
CA ARG A 411 3.17 7.04 41.06
C ARG A 411 1.77 7.66 41.24
N ARG A 412 0.76 7.06 40.59
CA ARG A 412 -0.70 7.23 40.85
C ARG A 412 -1.24 8.67 40.91
N ARG A 413 -0.56 9.66 40.31
CA ARG A 413 -0.99 11.07 40.41
C ARG A 413 -2.22 11.36 39.55
N MET A 414 -2.16 11.07 38.26
CA MET A 414 -3.19 11.47 37.30
C MET A 414 -3.39 10.41 36.21
N HIS A 415 -4.56 10.43 35.58
CA HIS A 415 -4.76 9.73 34.31
C HIS A 415 -3.88 10.36 33.23
N ILE A 416 -3.34 9.54 32.33
CA ILE A 416 -2.51 10.00 31.21
C ILE A 416 -3.30 9.78 29.93
N VAL A 417 -3.31 10.78 29.05
CA VAL A 417 -3.89 10.68 27.72
C VAL A 417 -2.79 11.01 26.72
N VAL A 418 -2.41 10.03 25.90
CA VAL A 418 -1.38 10.23 24.87
C VAL A 418 -2.03 10.85 23.63
N ASP A 419 -1.43 11.91 23.08
CA ASP A 419 -1.96 12.60 21.91
C ASP A 419 -1.66 11.78 20.63
N PRO A 420 -2.66 11.50 19.76
CA PRO A 420 -2.43 10.81 18.48
C PRO A 420 -1.47 11.53 17.51
N ARG A 421 -1.21 12.82 17.74
CA ARG A 421 -0.32 13.68 16.95
C ARG A 421 1.13 13.62 17.42
N ASP A 422 1.41 13.07 18.59
CA ASP A 422 2.78 12.85 19.02
C ASP A 422 3.43 11.87 18.04
N ARG A 423 4.39 12.37 17.25
CA ARG A 423 5.11 11.60 16.22
C ARG A 423 6.63 11.80 16.28
N ASN A 424 7.13 12.44 17.34
CA ASN A 424 8.51 12.95 17.43
C ASN A 424 9.53 11.89 16.92
N HIS A 425 10.16 12.19 15.78
CA HIS A 425 11.21 11.39 15.14
C HIS A 425 10.85 9.96 14.71
N LEU A 426 9.57 9.66 14.48
CA LEU A 426 9.23 8.49 13.66
C LEU A 426 9.56 8.82 12.20
N SER A 427 10.80 8.56 11.77
CA SER A 427 11.04 8.29 10.36
C SER A 427 10.19 7.06 10.05
N GLN A 428 8.97 7.22 9.54
CA GLN A 428 8.29 6.10 8.90
C GLN A 428 9.32 5.44 7.98
N PRO A 429 9.39 4.08 7.91
CA PRO A 429 10.24 3.47 6.90
C PRO A 429 9.93 4.20 5.60
N THR A 430 10.94 4.88 5.07
CA THR A 430 10.74 5.70 3.89
C THR A 430 10.21 4.78 2.80
N LEU A 431 9.50 5.32 1.83
CA LEU A 431 9.07 4.52 0.69
C LEU A 431 10.27 3.76 0.08
N GLN A 432 11.44 4.42 0.07
CA GLN A 432 12.74 3.84 -0.24
C GLN A 432 13.10 2.62 0.62
N ASP A 433 13.00 2.70 1.95
CA ASP A 433 13.29 1.58 2.86
C ASP A 433 12.35 0.39 2.63
N MET A 434 11.08 0.66 2.33
CA MET A 434 10.11 -0.37 2.00
C MET A 434 10.47 -1.06 0.68
N VAL A 435 10.84 -0.29 -0.35
CA VAL A 435 11.30 -0.83 -1.64
C VAL A 435 12.54 -1.69 -1.45
N GLN A 436 13.56 -1.22 -0.74
CA GLN A 436 14.82 -1.94 -0.53
C GLN A 436 14.62 -3.25 0.24
N LYS A 437 13.87 -3.24 1.34
CA LYS A 437 13.56 -4.46 2.10
C LYS A 437 12.75 -5.46 1.27
N THR A 438 11.82 -4.97 0.46
CA THR A 438 11.00 -5.81 -0.41
C THR A 438 11.83 -6.42 -1.54
N LEU A 439 12.72 -5.63 -2.14
CA LEU A 439 13.63 -6.09 -3.17
C LEU A 439 14.56 -7.18 -2.65
N ALA A 440 15.12 -7.00 -1.45
CA ALA A 440 15.95 -8.03 -0.81
C ALA A 440 15.19 -9.36 -0.65
N LEU A 441 13.91 -9.34 -0.26
CA LEU A 441 13.09 -10.55 -0.20
C LEU A 441 12.93 -11.21 -1.58
N HIS A 442 12.79 -10.40 -2.63
CA HIS A 442 12.67 -10.88 -4.01
C HIS A 442 13.97 -11.55 -4.47
N GLU A 443 15.10 -10.91 -4.24
CA GLU A 443 16.44 -11.41 -4.61
C GLU A 443 16.80 -12.72 -3.90
N HIS A 444 16.36 -12.90 -2.64
CA HIS A 444 16.53 -14.14 -1.90
C HIS A 444 15.52 -15.25 -2.30
N GLY A 445 14.75 -15.05 -3.37
CA GLY A 445 13.81 -16.03 -3.90
C GLY A 445 12.49 -16.15 -3.11
N ASN A 446 12.25 -15.27 -2.13
CA ASN A 446 10.98 -15.24 -1.41
C ASN A 446 9.95 -14.38 -2.17
N VAL A 447 9.60 -14.84 -3.37
CA VAL A 447 8.71 -14.16 -4.32
C VAL A 447 7.36 -13.80 -3.68
N VAL A 448 6.83 -14.69 -2.85
CA VAL A 448 5.54 -14.50 -2.17
C VAL A 448 5.61 -13.33 -1.17
N ALA A 449 6.70 -13.22 -0.39
CA ALA A 449 6.89 -12.08 0.52
C ALA A 449 7.21 -10.78 -0.22
N ALA A 450 7.98 -10.85 -1.31
CA ALA A 450 8.30 -9.71 -2.15
C ALA A 450 7.06 -9.10 -2.81
N LYS A 451 6.21 -9.93 -3.42
CA LYS A 451 4.92 -9.52 -4.00
C LYS A 451 4.09 -8.72 -2.98
N ARG A 452 4.04 -9.18 -1.73
CA ARG A 452 3.33 -8.49 -0.64
C ARG A 452 3.96 -7.14 -0.29
N GLY A 453 5.29 -7.05 -0.25
CA GLY A 453 5.97 -5.78 0.00
C GLY A 453 5.71 -4.74 -1.09
N TYR A 454 5.66 -5.15 -2.37
CA TYR A 454 5.32 -4.24 -3.46
C TYR A 454 3.86 -3.78 -3.38
N ALA A 455 2.92 -4.67 -3.04
CA ALA A 455 1.54 -4.27 -2.80
C ALA A 455 1.41 -3.23 -1.67
N ARG A 456 2.23 -3.30 -0.61
CA ARG A 456 2.25 -2.26 0.45
C ARG A 456 2.72 -0.92 -0.09
N ILE A 457 3.78 -0.92 -0.89
CA ILE A 457 4.32 0.31 -1.49
C ILE A 457 3.25 0.94 -2.38
N LEU A 458 2.54 0.15 -3.19
CA LEU A 458 1.45 0.61 -4.05
C LEU A 458 0.20 1.06 -3.28
N ALA A 459 -0.04 0.53 -2.07
CA ALA A 459 -1.11 1.03 -1.21
C ALA A 459 -0.79 2.43 -0.63
N VAL A 460 0.50 2.76 -0.50
CA VAL A 460 0.96 4.08 -0.04
C VAL A 460 1.09 5.05 -1.22
N GLU A 461 1.69 4.60 -2.32
CA GLU A 461 1.87 5.35 -3.56
C GLU A 461 1.52 4.46 -4.76
N SER A 462 0.27 4.55 -5.23
CA SER A 462 -0.27 3.70 -6.29
C SER A 462 0.46 3.81 -7.63
N GLY A 463 1.15 4.93 -7.85
CA GLY A 463 1.90 5.20 -9.07
C GLY A 463 3.40 4.84 -8.98
N HIS A 464 3.88 4.22 -7.90
CA HIS A 464 5.32 4.01 -7.74
C HIS A 464 5.88 3.05 -8.82
N PRO A 465 6.73 3.53 -9.75
CA PRO A 465 7.05 2.81 -11.00
C PRO A 465 7.77 1.48 -10.75
N ASP A 466 8.76 1.46 -9.85
CA ASP A 466 9.49 0.22 -9.52
C ASP A 466 8.60 -0.80 -8.82
N ALA A 467 7.65 -0.34 -8.00
CA ALA A 467 6.79 -1.24 -7.25
C ALA A 467 5.74 -1.85 -8.18
N LEU A 468 5.17 -1.07 -9.10
CA LEU A 468 4.29 -1.57 -10.16
C LEU A 468 5.01 -2.63 -11.00
N HIS A 469 6.24 -2.31 -11.43
CA HIS A 469 7.02 -3.21 -12.27
C HIS A 469 7.42 -4.51 -11.56
N LEU A 470 7.98 -4.40 -10.35
CA LEU A 470 8.45 -5.55 -9.59
C LEU A 470 7.30 -6.40 -9.04
N TYR A 471 6.13 -5.79 -8.77
CA TYR A 471 4.89 -6.53 -8.49
C TYR A 471 4.44 -7.33 -9.72
N GLY A 472 4.45 -6.71 -10.91
CA GLY A 472 4.22 -7.40 -12.18
C GLY A 472 5.19 -8.56 -12.40
N LEU A 473 6.47 -8.39 -12.08
CA LEU A 473 7.48 -9.44 -12.20
C LEU A 473 7.22 -10.62 -11.24
N ALA A 474 6.82 -10.33 -10.00
CA ALA A 474 6.44 -11.37 -9.04
C ALA A 474 5.19 -12.14 -9.50
N LEU A 475 4.19 -11.44 -10.09
CA LEU A 475 3.02 -12.07 -10.70
C LEU A 475 3.38 -12.96 -11.90
N TYR A 476 4.34 -12.53 -12.73
CA TYR A 476 4.86 -13.33 -13.83
C TYR A 476 5.51 -14.63 -13.35
N GLN A 477 6.31 -14.59 -12.27
CA GLN A 477 6.92 -15.78 -11.66
C GLN A 477 5.87 -16.76 -11.10
N GLU A 478 4.72 -16.26 -10.67
CA GLU A 478 3.55 -17.06 -10.27
C GLU A 478 2.64 -17.47 -11.45
N GLN A 479 3.06 -17.22 -12.69
CA GLN A 479 2.32 -17.57 -13.91
C GLN A 479 0.99 -16.81 -14.09
N GLN A 480 0.80 -15.68 -13.41
CA GLN A 480 -0.37 -14.80 -13.56
C GLN A 480 -0.14 -13.76 -14.67
N TYR A 481 0.08 -14.24 -15.90
CA TYR A 481 0.59 -13.41 -17.00
C TYR A 481 -0.30 -12.22 -17.39
N GLY A 482 -1.62 -12.36 -17.32
CA GLY A 482 -2.56 -11.26 -17.63
C GLY A 482 -2.47 -10.09 -16.65
N LEU A 483 -2.39 -10.38 -15.35
CA LEU A 483 -2.18 -9.35 -14.33
C LEU A 483 -0.76 -8.78 -14.38
N ALA A 484 0.25 -9.63 -14.61
CA ALA A 484 1.63 -9.20 -14.78
C ALA A 484 1.75 -8.14 -15.90
N MET A 485 1.11 -8.39 -17.05
CA MET A 485 1.06 -7.45 -18.17
C MET A 485 0.45 -6.10 -17.76
N GLN A 486 -0.69 -6.09 -17.08
CA GLN A 486 -1.38 -4.86 -16.66
C GLN A 486 -0.50 -4.01 -15.74
N TYR A 487 0.13 -4.60 -14.72
CA TYR A 487 0.98 -3.86 -13.78
C TYR A 487 2.28 -3.37 -14.42
N MET A 488 2.89 -4.15 -15.34
CA MET A 488 4.07 -3.72 -16.10
C MET A 488 3.75 -2.66 -17.17
N GLN A 489 2.52 -2.63 -17.69
CA GLN A 489 2.07 -1.53 -18.55
C GLN A 489 1.86 -0.26 -17.73
N ALA A 490 1.20 -0.37 -16.58
CA ALA A 490 1.01 0.75 -15.66
C ALA A 490 2.34 1.34 -15.17
N SER A 491 3.38 0.52 -14.94
CA SER A 491 4.71 1.04 -14.59
C SER A 491 5.32 1.89 -15.71
N LEU A 492 5.13 1.48 -16.96
CA LEU A 492 5.62 2.17 -18.15
C LEU A 492 4.84 3.45 -18.49
N GLU A 493 3.57 3.54 -18.09
CA GLU A 493 2.80 4.79 -18.15
C GLU A 493 3.36 5.86 -17.21
N VAL A 494 3.94 5.46 -16.08
CA VAL A 494 4.54 6.38 -15.10
C VAL A 494 6.02 6.65 -15.41
N ALA A 495 6.79 5.62 -15.76
CA ALA A 495 8.21 5.74 -16.04
C ALA A 495 8.64 4.88 -17.23
N ASN A 496 9.06 5.55 -18.30
CA ASN A 496 9.54 4.92 -19.52
C ASN A 496 11.00 4.41 -19.34
N VAL A 497 11.15 3.17 -18.86
CA VAL A 497 12.46 2.57 -18.52
C VAL A 497 12.74 1.36 -19.42
N GLY A 498 13.89 1.34 -20.10
CA GLY A 498 14.24 0.28 -21.07
C GLY A 498 14.12 -1.14 -20.51
N PHE A 499 14.68 -1.44 -19.34
CA PHE A 499 14.57 -2.80 -18.79
C PHE A 499 13.12 -3.19 -18.42
N PHE A 500 12.22 -2.22 -18.19
CA PHE A 500 10.80 -2.52 -18.00
C PHE A 500 10.18 -3.05 -19.30
N HIS A 501 10.50 -2.43 -20.44
CA HIS A 501 10.11 -2.95 -21.75
C HIS A 501 10.66 -4.35 -22.00
N GLY A 502 11.92 -4.61 -21.66
CA GLY A 502 12.52 -5.94 -21.81
C GLY A 502 11.72 -7.04 -21.08
N ASN A 503 11.30 -6.77 -19.84
CA ASN A 503 10.49 -7.71 -19.06
C ASN A 503 9.07 -7.86 -19.63
N LEU A 504 8.41 -6.76 -20.03
CA LEU A 504 7.08 -6.80 -20.62
C LEU A 504 7.07 -7.55 -21.98
N GLY A 505 8.12 -7.43 -22.77
CA GLY A 505 8.30 -8.21 -24.00
C GLY A 505 8.33 -9.73 -23.75
N GLN A 506 8.85 -10.17 -22.59
CA GLN A 506 8.78 -11.59 -22.20
C GLN A 506 7.35 -12.01 -21.86
N VAL A 507 6.57 -11.15 -21.20
CA VAL A 507 5.16 -11.43 -20.91
C VAL A 507 4.37 -11.60 -22.22
N PHE A 508 4.52 -10.69 -23.18
CA PHE A 508 3.88 -10.80 -24.49
C PHE A 508 4.28 -12.06 -25.26
N ARG A 509 5.55 -12.48 -25.14
CA ARG A 509 6.02 -13.74 -25.74
C ARG A 509 5.29 -14.95 -25.17
N VAL A 510 5.08 -15.01 -23.85
CA VAL A 510 4.33 -16.09 -23.19
C VAL A 510 2.84 -16.04 -23.56
N LEU A 511 2.30 -14.86 -23.81
CA LEU A 511 0.93 -14.65 -24.29
C LEU A 511 0.75 -14.84 -25.80
N ASN A 512 1.79 -15.27 -26.54
CA ASN A 512 1.80 -15.44 -28.01
C ASN A 512 1.51 -14.16 -28.83
N ASP A 513 1.77 -12.98 -28.27
CA ASP A 513 1.71 -11.71 -29.01
C ASP A 513 3.10 -11.36 -29.55
N THR A 514 3.43 -11.89 -30.72
CA THR A 514 4.75 -11.74 -31.36
C THR A 514 5.05 -10.30 -31.78
N THR A 515 4.02 -9.51 -32.07
CA THR A 515 4.16 -8.12 -32.51
C THR A 515 4.61 -7.26 -31.32
N ASN A 516 3.88 -7.32 -30.21
CA ASN A 516 4.22 -6.55 -29.02
C ASN A 516 5.50 -7.09 -28.35
N ALA A 517 5.75 -8.40 -28.39
CA ALA A 517 7.02 -8.96 -27.90
C ALA A 517 8.23 -8.39 -28.64
N THR A 518 8.17 -8.27 -29.98
CA THR A 518 9.26 -7.71 -30.78
C THR A 518 9.42 -6.22 -30.52
N HIS A 519 8.31 -5.48 -30.45
CA HIS A 519 8.28 -4.06 -30.14
C HIS A 519 8.97 -3.74 -28.79
N HIS A 520 8.54 -4.40 -27.72
CA HIS A 520 9.09 -4.18 -26.39
C HIS A 520 10.53 -4.70 -26.21
N LYS A 521 10.92 -5.76 -26.94
CA LYS A 521 12.30 -6.24 -26.95
C LYS A 521 13.26 -5.21 -27.54
N LEU A 522 12.88 -4.54 -28.63
CA LEU A 522 13.69 -3.49 -29.24
C LEU A 522 13.86 -2.31 -28.28
N LEU A 523 12.77 -1.84 -27.67
CA LEU A 523 12.79 -0.75 -26.69
C LEU A 523 13.66 -1.06 -25.45
N GLY A 524 13.72 -2.32 -25.04
CA GLY A 524 14.52 -2.70 -23.87
C GLY A 524 16.03 -2.83 -24.07
N LEU A 525 16.52 -2.77 -25.31
CA LEU A 525 17.94 -2.90 -25.65
C LEU A 525 18.66 -1.56 -25.82
N LEU A 526 17.98 -0.43 -25.59
CA LEU A 526 18.43 0.88 -26.09
C LEU A 526 18.67 1.89 -24.95
N PRO A 527 19.71 2.75 -25.06
CA PRO A 527 19.90 3.89 -24.15
C PRO A 527 18.80 4.94 -24.32
N SER A 528 18.39 5.58 -23.23
CA SER A 528 17.31 6.59 -23.19
C SER A 528 17.53 7.82 -24.08
N ALA A 529 18.75 8.06 -24.57
CA ALA A 529 19.10 9.24 -25.38
C ALA A 529 18.87 9.11 -26.90
N TRP A 530 18.46 7.93 -27.41
CA TRP A 530 18.36 7.66 -28.86
C TRP A 530 16.89 7.62 -29.38
N GLU A 531 15.99 8.34 -28.71
CA GLU A 531 14.55 8.08 -28.78
C GLU A 531 13.86 8.40 -30.14
N TRP A 532 14.31 9.41 -30.90
CA TRP A 532 13.68 9.77 -32.19
C TRP A 532 14.27 9.03 -33.39
N ASP A 533 15.59 8.83 -33.46
CA ASP A 533 16.26 8.18 -34.60
C ASP A 533 15.74 6.74 -34.82
N ILE A 534 15.35 6.06 -33.76
CA ILE A 534 14.85 4.68 -33.83
C ILE A 534 13.36 4.63 -34.20
N ARG A 535 12.57 5.66 -33.87
CA ARG A 535 11.17 5.75 -34.32
C ARG A 535 11.09 5.86 -35.84
N PHE A 536 12.08 6.46 -36.49
CA PHE A 536 12.18 6.45 -37.96
C PHE A 536 12.38 5.04 -38.51
N GLU A 537 13.34 4.28 -37.97
CA GLU A 537 13.63 2.92 -38.40
C GLU A 537 12.45 1.95 -38.11
N VAL A 538 11.79 2.12 -36.96
CA VAL A 538 10.61 1.34 -36.59
C VAL A 538 9.42 1.67 -37.50
N ALA A 539 9.17 2.95 -37.79
CA ALA A 539 8.12 3.33 -38.73
C ALA A 539 8.39 2.77 -40.12
N TYR A 540 9.64 2.76 -40.56
CA TYR A 540 10.04 2.15 -41.83
C TYR A 540 9.79 0.64 -41.84
N ALA A 541 10.18 -0.07 -40.78
CA ALA A 541 9.94 -1.50 -40.63
C ALA A 541 8.44 -1.85 -40.59
N LEU A 542 7.63 -1.07 -39.87
CA LEU A 542 6.17 -1.23 -39.80
C LEU A 542 5.51 -0.99 -41.16
N ALA A 543 5.95 0.03 -41.89
CA ALA A 543 5.47 0.30 -43.24
C ALA A 543 5.87 -0.82 -44.23
N GLY A 544 7.08 -1.38 -44.08
CA GLY A 544 7.55 -2.55 -44.84
C GLY A 544 6.77 -3.83 -44.51
N ALA A 545 6.30 -3.97 -43.26
CA ALA A 545 5.49 -5.09 -42.80
C ALA A 545 3.99 -4.99 -43.15
N GLY A 546 3.58 -3.96 -43.90
CA GLY A 546 2.19 -3.78 -44.32
C GLY A 546 1.28 -3.14 -43.27
N GLU A 547 1.85 -2.46 -42.28
CA GLU A 547 1.13 -1.82 -41.15
C GLU A 547 1.26 -0.29 -41.19
N PRO A 548 0.76 0.39 -42.24
CA PRO A 548 1.04 1.80 -42.48
C PRO A 548 0.41 2.73 -41.43
N PHE A 549 -0.74 2.37 -40.84
CA PHE A 549 -1.36 3.17 -39.78
C PHE A 549 -0.55 3.14 -38.48
N LYS A 550 0.10 2.02 -38.16
CA LYS A 550 1.02 1.94 -37.00
C LYS A 550 2.30 2.74 -37.25
N ALA A 551 2.80 2.74 -38.49
CA ALA A 551 3.91 3.59 -38.89
C ALA A 551 3.58 5.09 -38.79
N ILE A 552 2.36 5.48 -39.20
CA ILE A 552 1.83 6.86 -39.08
C ILE A 552 1.77 7.28 -37.60
N ASP A 553 1.17 6.47 -36.72
CA ASP A 553 1.10 6.77 -35.29
C ASP A 553 2.50 6.88 -34.65
N CYS A 554 3.43 6.01 -35.07
CA CYS A 554 4.81 6.02 -34.59
C CYS A 554 5.52 7.36 -34.89
N LEU A 555 5.39 7.87 -36.12
CA LEU A 555 6.00 9.14 -36.55
C LEU A 555 5.24 10.37 -36.05
N ALA A 556 3.90 10.32 -35.97
CA ALA A 556 3.10 11.42 -35.43
C ALA A 556 3.46 11.73 -33.97
N ARG A 557 3.80 10.69 -33.19
CA ARG A 557 4.27 10.86 -31.80
C ARG A 557 5.61 11.58 -31.71
N VAL A 558 6.52 11.42 -32.69
CA VAL A 558 7.79 12.18 -32.74
C VAL A 558 7.51 13.68 -32.76
N LEU A 559 6.52 14.13 -33.54
CA LEU A 559 6.13 15.54 -33.64
C LEU A 559 5.42 16.08 -32.38
N ASN A 560 4.92 15.18 -31.51
CA ASN A 560 4.23 15.53 -30.26
C ASN A 560 5.13 15.46 -29.01
N MET A 561 6.40 15.04 -29.14
CA MET A 561 7.36 15.00 -28.03
C MET A 561 7.77 16.43 -27.63
N THR A 562 7.09 17.01 -26.65
CA THR A 562 7.29 18.41 -26.21
C THR A 562 7.96 18.58 -24.85
N SER A 563 8.50 17.53 -24.23
CA SER A 563 9.01 17.64 -22.86
C SER A 563 10.43 17.12 -22.70
N SER A 564 11.43 18.01 -22.91
CA SER A 564 12.73 18.10 -22.21
C SER A 564 13.89 18.61 -23.11
N SER A 565 13.76 18.54 -24.43
CA SER A 565 14.66 19.21 -25.40
C SER A 565 13.90 19.48 -26.71
N PRO A 566 13.83 20.72 -27.22
CA PRO A 566 13.18 20.99 -28.49
C PRO A 566 13.90 20.27 -29.63
N LEU A 567 13.14 19.55 -30.47
CA LEU A 567 13.68 18.90 -31.66
C LEU A 567 14.31 19.94 -32.59
N SER A 568 15.42 19.58 -33.25
CA SER A 568 16.00 20.44 -34.28
C SER A 568 15.06 20.53 -35.50
N THR A 569 15.10 21.65 -36.22
CA THR A 569 14.28 21.85 -37.43
C THR A 569 14.48 20.71 -38.43
N ALA A 570 15.72 20.20 -38.57
CA ALA A 570 16.03 19.08 -39.46
C ALA A 570 15.26 17.78 -39.09
N VAL A 571 15.12 17.49 -37.80
CA VAL A 571 14.37 16.30 -37.33
C VAL A 571 12.86 16.49 -37.58
N VAL A 572 12.34 17.70 -37.35
CA VAL A 572 10.93 18.03 -37.60
C VAL A 572 10.60 17.91 -39.10
N VAL A 573 11.45 18.47 -39.96
CA VAL A 573 11.31 18.40 -41.43
C VAL A 573 11.32 16.95 -41.90
N ARG A 574 12.29 16.15 -41.43
CA ARG A 574 12.39 14.72 -41.77
C ARG A 574 11.16 13.92 -41.33
N ALA A 575 10.64 14.16 -40.12
CA ALA A 575 9.44 13.51 -39.61
C ALA A 575 8.20 13.84 -40.46
N ARG A 576 8.03 15.10 -40.85
CA ARG A 576 6.87 15.54 -41.64
C ARG A 576 6.90 15.01 -43.08
N TYR A 577 8.05 14.99 -43.75
CA TYR A 577 8.16 14.38 -45.09
C TYR A 577 7.84 12.89 -45.08
N ASN A 578 8.39 12.14 -44.11
CA ASN A 578 8.11 10.71 -44.00
C ASN A 578 6.63 10.44 -43.67
N LEU A 579 6.01 11.28 -42.83
CA LEU A 579 4.60 11.18 -42.51
C LEU A 579 3.71 11.53 -43.71
N ALA A 580 4.08 12.52 -44.52
CA ALA A 580 3.38 12.85 -45.76
C ALA A 580 3.45 11.70 -46.78
N ALA A 581 4.61 11.04 -46.91
CA ALA A 581 4.77 9.87 -47.77
C ALA A 581 3.87 8.70 -47.31
N LEU A 582 3.76 8.46 -46.01
CA LEU A 582 2.86 7.43 -45.47
C LEU A 582 1.39 7.79 -45.68
N PHE A 583 0.99 9.05 -45.48
CA PHE A 583 -0.37 9.52 -45.76
C PHE A 583 -0.76 9.34 -47.22
N SER A 584 0.16 9.67 -48.15
CA SER A 584 -0.05 9.42 -49.58
C SER A 584 -0.25 7.93 -49.87
N ARG A 585 0.57 7.06 -49.26
CA ARG A 585 0.49 5.60 -49.45
C ARG A 585 -0.83 4.98 -48.96
N VAL A 586 -1.49 5.59 -47.97
CA VAL A 586 -2.82 5.15 -47.49
C VAL A 586 -3.98 5.88 -48.17
N GLY A 587 -3.72 6.66 -49.23
CA GLY A 587 -4.74 7.37 -50.01
C GLY A 587 -5.24 8.68 -49.39
N GLN A 588 -4.56 9.20 -48.36
CA GLN A 588 -4.90 10.47 -47.71
C GLN A 588 -4.11 11.63 -48.33
N HIS A 589 -4.37 11.90 -49.62
CA HIS A 589 -3.59 12.83 -50.42
C HIS A 589 -3.70 14.29 -49.95
N ASP A 590 -4.86 14.74 -49.47
CA ASP A 590 -5.03 16.12 -48.98
C ASP A 590 -4.18 16.39 -47.74
N GLN A 591 -4.12 15.42 -46.82
CA GLN A 591 -3.28 15.51 -45.62
C GLN A 591 -1.79 15.43 -45.96
N ALA A 592 -1.42 14.57 -46.91
CA ALA A 592 -0.04 14.49 -47.41
C ALA A 592 0.41 15.82 -48.05
N ASN A 593 -0.45 16.43 -48.86
CA ASN A 593 -0.16 17.71 -49.52
C ASN A 593 -0.05 18.86 -48.51
N ALA A 594 -1.03 19.00 -47.61
CA ALA A 594 -1.01 20.04 -46.58
C ALA A 594 0.26 19.96 -45.72
N LEU A 595 0.63 18.75 -45.29
CA LEU A 595 1.84 18.52 -44.50
C LEU A 595 3.12 18.83 -45.27
N SER A 596 3.17 18.50 -46.56
CA SER A 596 4.32 18.81 -47.43
C SER A 596 4.49 20.32 -47.63
N PHE A 597 3.41 21.05 -47.92
CA PHE A 597 3.44 22.51 -48.07
C PHE A 597 3.95 23.21 -46.80
N GLU A 598 3.43 22.81 -45.63
CA GLU A 598 3.87 23.41 -44.37
C GLU A 598 5.35 23.10 -44.08
N THR A 599 5.82 21.91 -44.47
CA THR A 599 7.21 21.48 -44.27
C THR A 599 8.18 22.28 -45.12
N VAL A 600 7.87 22.48 -46.41
CA VAL A 600 8.69 23.30 -47.32
C VAL A 600 8.81 24.74 -46.81
N ARG A 601 7.71 25.32 -46.32
CA ARG A 601 7.72 26.67 -45.75
C ARG A 601 8.63 26.76 -44.52
N LEU A 602 8.54 25.82 -43.59
CA LEU A 602 9.37 25.79 -42.38
C LEU A 602 10.86 25.58 -42.69
N GLU A 603 11.16 24.72 -43.65
CA GLU A 603 12.52 24.46 -44.11
C GLU A 603 13.14 25.73 -44.72
N HIS A 604 12.39 26.42 -45.58
CA HIS A 604 12.82 27.69 -46.19
C HIS A 604 13.02 28.81 -45.15
N GLU A 605 12.10 28.97 -44.20
CA GLU A 605 12.24 29.95 -43.11
C GLU A 605 13.50 29.71 -42.26
N SER A 606 13.85 28.44 -42.04
CA SER A 606 15.06 28.07 -41.32
C SER A 606 16.32 28.36 -42.12
N LEU A 607 16.32 28.10 -43.43
CA LEU A 607 17.44 28.41 -44.32
C LEU A 607 17.66 29.93 -44.41
N LEU A 608 16.59 30.71 -44.62
CA LEU A 608 16.65 32.17 -44.73
C LEU A 608 17.25 32.83 -43.47
N LYS A 609 16.87 32.36 -42.28
CA LYS A 609 17.46 32.80 -41.00
C LYS A 609 18.95 32.49 -40.88
N THR A 610 19.41 31.42 -41.52
CA THR A 610 20.81 31.01 -41.50
C THR A 610 21.62 31.85 -42.50
N THR A 611 21.09 32.07 -43.70
CA THR A 611 21.74 32.84 -44.78
C THR A 611 21.82 34.35 -44.50
N LEU A 612 20.77 34.95 -43.91
CA LEU A 612 20.76 36.39 -43.55
C LEU A 612 21.74 36.76 -42.41
N ASN A 613 22.23 35.78 -41.64
CA ASN A 613 23.24 36.01 -40.61
C ASN A 613 24.68 35.99 -41.17
N GLU A 614 24.91 35.55 -42.41
CA GLU A 614 26.24 35.40 -43.00
C GLU A 614 26.58 36.42 -44.10
N THR A 615 25.59 37.09 -44.71
CA THR A 615 25.81 38.12 -45.74
C THR A 615 25.13 39.44 -45.40
N SER A 616 25.92 40.40 -44.90
CA SER A 616 25.62 41.83 -45.04
C SER A 616 25.94 42.27 -46.47
N GLN A 617 25.02 42.98 -47.14
CA GLN A 617 25.11 43.54 -48.50
C GLN A 617 24.47 42.69 -49.60
N ASP A 618 23.13 42.65 -49.60
CA ASP A 618 22.29 43.29 -50.62
C ASP A 618 20.85 42.82 -50.36
N ASN A 619 20.00 43.74 -49.87
CA ASN A 619 18.59 43.41 -49.69
C ASN A 619 18.00 43.07 -51.06
N PRO A 620 17.30 41.92 -51.23
CA PRO A 620 16.57 41.67 -52.46
C PRO A 620 15.57 42.82 -52.67
N PRO A 621 15.39 43.31 -53.91
CA PRO A 621 14.50 44.43 -54.17
C PRO A 621 13.08 44.07 -53.71
N PRO A 622 12.36 45.00 -53.05
CA PRO A 622 11.04 44.72 -52.52
C PRO A 622 10.08 44.32 -53.64
N ILE A 623 9.48 43.14 -53.53
CA ILE A 623 8.34 42.77 -54.37
C ILE A 623 7.12 43.48 -53.79
N HIS A 624 6.72 44.60 -54.39
CA HIS A 624 5.50 45.29 -53.97
C HIS A 624 4.25 44.43 -54.28
N ARG A 625 3.29 44.39 -53.34
CA ARG A 625 1.95 43.80 -53.50
C ARG A 625 1.28 44.30 -54.79
N LEU A 626 0.59 43.37 -55.47
CA LEU A 626 -0.06 43.49 -56.77
C LEU A 626 -0.86 44.80 -56.96
N ASP A 627 -0.44 45.62 -57.92
CA ASP A 627 -1.30 46.58 -58.63
C ASP A 627 -2.04 45.84 -59.77
N GLN A 628 -3.33 46.13 -59.96
CA GLN A 628 -4.35 45.23 -60.53
C GLN A 628 -4.42 45.15 -62.07
N GLN A 629 -3.45 45.67 -62.81
CA GLN A 629 -3.59 45.76 -64.28
C GLN A 629 -2.91 44.63 -65.08
N GLN A 630 -2.06 43.78 -64.45
CA GLN A 630 -1.51 42.58 -65.10
C GLN A 630 -1.28 41.45 -64.07
N PRO A 631 -1.84 40.24 -64.26
CA PRO A 631 -1.67 39.15 -63.30
C PRO A 631 -0.21 38.70 -63.25
N ARG A 632 0.38 38.65 -62.04
CA ARG A 632 1.78 38.23 -61.85
C ARG A 632 1.85 36.82 -61.27
N LEU A 633 2.79 36.01 -61.74
CA LEU A 633 2.99 34.63 -61.30
C LEU A 633 4.44 34.41 -60.88
N VAL A 634 4.64 33.85 -59.68
CA VAL A 634 5.97 33.59 -59.12
C VAL A 634 6.19 32.08 -59.05
N ILE A 635 7.30 31.61 -59.62
CA ILE A 635 7.74 30.21 -59.57
C ILE A 635 9.02 30.16 -58.74
N TYR A 636 9.00 29.41 -57.64
CA TYR A 636 10.17 29.17 -56.80
C TYR A 636 10.68 27.75 -56.99
N CYS A 637 11.95 27.60 -57.34
CA CYS A 637 12.58 26.32 -57.66
C CYS A 637 13.92 26.18 -56.91
N HIS A 638 13.92 25.36 -55.85
CA HIS A 638 15.11 24.97 -55.12
C HIS A 638 14.99 23.51 -54.67
N GLU A 639 15.89 22.64 -55.11
CA GLU A 639 15.93 21.23 -54.69
C GLU A 639 17.00 20.99 -53.60
N TYR A 640 16.66 20.15 -52.63
CA TYR A 640 17.47 19.86 -51.45
C TYR A 640 18.73 19.03 -51.81
N GLY A 641 19.91 19.53 -51.41
CA GLY A 641 21.10 18.70 -51.18
C GLY A 641 21.83 18.12 -52.40
N GLN A 642 21.58 18.61 -53.62
CA GLN A 642 22.28 18.16 -54.82
C GLN A 642 23.39 19.14 -55.24
N SER A 643 24.65 18.68 -55.25
CA SER A 643 25.84 19.46 -55.64
C SER A 643 26.25 19.28 -57.11
N TRP A 644 25.51 18.46 -57.88
CA TRP A 644 25.86 18.10 -59.25
C TRP A 644 25.14 18.92 -60.34
N TRP A 645 24.38 19.94 -59.93
CA TRP A 645 23.67 20.84 -60.84
C TRP A 645 24.51 22.08 -61.16
N GLY A 646 24.60 22.43 -62.44
CA GLY A 646 25.14 23.71 -62.88
C GLY A 646 24.21 24.87 -62.53
N GLN A 647 24.70 26.10 -62.63
CA GLN A 647 23.80 27.27 -62.65
C GLN A 647 22.85 27.14 -63.84
N TRP A 648 21.55 27.32 -63.59
CA TRP A 648 20.53 27.21 -64.61
C TRP A 648 19.64 28.44 -64.63
N GLY A 649 19.25 28.85 -65.82
CA GLY A 649 18.48 30.05 -66.03
C GLY A 649 18.00 30.14 -67.48
N PRO A 650 17.68 31.33 -67.97
CA PRO A 650 16.98 31.46 -69.25
C PRO A 650 17.75 30.93 -70.48
N HIS A 651 19.07 30.87 -70.40
CA HIS A 651 19.96 30.36 -71.46
C HIS A 651 20.24 28.86 -71.35
N SER A 652 19.76 28.20 -70.29
CA SER A 652 19.97 26.77 -70.08
C SER A 652 19.38 25.88 -71.18
N ILE A 653 18.40 26.39 -71.93
CA ILE A 653 17.85 25.67 -73.09
C ILE A 653 18.85 25.55 -74.25
N ASP A 654 19.84 26.44 -74.32
CA ASP A 654 20.82 26.49 -75.41
C ASP A 654 21.90 25.42 -75.22
N GLU A 655 22.12 24.99 -73.98
CA GLU A 655 23.10 23.97 -73.57
C GLU A 655 22.47 22.60 -73.24
N GLY A 656 21.14 22.54 -73.11
CA GLY A 656 20.35 21.34 -72.82
C GLY A 656 20.45 20.89 -71.37
N VAL A 657 19.52 21.34 -70.52
CA VAL A 657 19.52 21.01 -69.08
C VAL A 657 18.62 19.83 -68.74
N GLY A 658 17.61 19.52 -69.56
CA GLY A 658 16.69 18.40 -69.40
C GLY A 658 15.84 18.45 -68.11
N GLY A 659 14.64 17.85 -68.12
CA GLY A 659 13.86 17.61 -66.90
C GLY A 659 12.88 18.73 -66.52
N SER A 660 12.65 18.90 -65.20
CA SER A 660 11.64 19.80 -64.63
C SER A 660 11.90 21.28 -64.90
N GLU A 661 13.16 21.64 -65.14
CA GLU A 661 13.66 23.01 -65.18
C GLU A 661 13.53 23.59 -66.58
N GLU A 662 13.72 22.76 -67.61
CA GLU A 662 13.28 23.08 -68.96
C GLU A 662 11.76 23.29 -69.00
N ALA A 663 10.99 22.44 -68.31
CA ALA A 663 9.54 22.61 -68.23
C ALA A 663 9.16 23.95 -67.56
N VAL A 664 9.88 24.36 -66.50
CA VAL A 664 9.71 25.69 -65.88
C VAL A 664 10.03 26.80 -66.88
N ILE A 665 11.16 26.72 -67.61
CA ILE A 665 11.53 27.74 -68.60
C ILE A 665 10.44 27.87 -69.69
N TYR A 666 9.98 26.76 -70.27
CA TYR A 666 8.93 26.78 -71.29
C TYR A 666 7.61 27.31 -70.74
N LEU A 667 7.17 26.79 -69.59
CA LEU A 667 5.92 27.20 -68.96
C LEU A 667 5.93 28.70 -68.64
N SER A 668 7.04 29.21 -68.08
CA SER A 668 7.17 30.64 -67.76
C SER A 668 7.02 31.51 -69.00
N ARG A 669 7.57 31.11 -70.14
CA ARG A 669 7.47 31.88 -71.40
C ARG A 669 6.06 31.85 -71.98
N GLU A 670 5.41 30.70 -71.98
CA GLU A 670 4.00 30.58 -72.42
C GLU A 670 3.07 31.43 -71.53
N LEU A 671 3.33 31.47 -70.23
CA LEU A 671 2.56 32.31 -69.31
C LEU A 671 2.79 33.81 -69.58
N VAL A 672 4.01 34.24 -69.93
CA VAL A 672 4.22 35.63 -70.36
C VAL A 672 3.47 35.94 -71.66
N ALA A 673 3.46 35.02 -72.63
CA ALA A 673 2.69 35.17 -73.87
C ALA A 673 1.17 35.29 -73.63
N LEU A 674 0.66 34.65 -72.57
CA LEU A 674 -0.72 34.77 -72.09
C LEU A 674 -0.99 36.05 -71.29
N GLY A 675 -0.01 36.94 -71.18
CA GLY A 675 -0.13 38.26 -70.56
C GLY A 675 0.21 38.31 -69.07
N TYR A 676 0.81 37.26 -68.50
CA TYR A 676 1.26 37.29 -67.11
C TYR A 676 2.63 37.97 -66.96
N ALA A 677 2.86 38.65 -65.84
CA ALA A 677 4.24 39.02 -65.46
C ALA A 677 4.84 37.87 -64.63
N VAL A 678 5.80 37.15 -65.20
CA VAL A 678 6.33 35.91 -64.58
C VAL A 678 7.70 36.16 -63.97
N HIS A 679 7.84 35.76 -62.71
CA HIS A 679 9.10 35.79 -61.97
C HIS A 679 9.51 34.37 -61.58
N VAL A 680 10.73 33.97 -61.91
CA VAL A 680 11.29 32.66 -61.56
C VAL A 680 12.47 32.85 -60.61
N TYR A 681 12.37 32.26 -59.42
CA TYR A 681 13.42 32.22 -58.42
C TYR A 681 14.09 30.84 -58.48
N GLY A 682 15.17 30.75 -59.26
CA GLY A 682 15.91 29.52 -59.57
C GLY A 682 17.40 29.68 -59.29
N ASN A 683 18.31 29.16 -60.12
CA ASN A 683 19.76 29.34 -59.92
C ASN A 683 20.47 30.06 -61.09
N PRO A 684 19.97 31.22 -61.58
CA PRO A 684 20.64 31.95 -62.63
C PRO A 684 21.96 32.56 -62.11
N PRO A 685 22.97 32.78 -62.98
CA PRO A 685 24.24 33.38 -62.58
C PRO A 685 24.11 34.78 -61.95
N HIS A 686 23.09 35.53 -62.35
CA HIS A 686 22.70 36.83 -61.81
C HIS A 686 21.24 37.09 -62.17
N ALA A 687 20.60 38.02 -61.47
CA ALA A 687 19.24 38.43 -61.81
C ALA A 687 19.20 39.01 -63.23
N THR A 688 18.25 38.55 -64.04
CA THR A 688 18.16 38.92 -65.46
C THR A 688 16.72 38.85 -65.96
N THR A 689 16.42 39.46 -67.11
CA THR A 689 15.15 39.29 -67.81
C THR A 689 15.42 38.67 -69.16
N ASP A 690 14.74 37.57 -69.48
CA ASP A 690 14.95 36.88 -70.74
C ASP A 690 14.27 37.61 -71.92
N SER A 691 14.60 37.20 -73.14
CA SER A 691 14.06 37.81 -74.37
C SER A 691 12.54 37.69 -74.52
N TYR A 692 11.90 36.87 -73.70
CA TYR A 692 10.45 36.66 -73.67
C TYR A 692 9.77 37.46 -72.56
N GLY A 693 10.53 38.14 -71.70
CA GLY A 693 10.02 38.99 -70.63
C GLY A 693 9.87 38.29 -69.26
N VAL A 694 10.39 37.07 -69.10
CA VAL A 694 10.42 36.38 -67.80
C VAL A 694 11.54 36.98 -66.94
N GLN A 695 11.23 37.35 -65.70
CA GLN A 695 12.23 37.84 -64.74
C GLN A 695 12.83 36.69 -63.93
N TRP A 696 14.14 36.51 -64.01
CA TRP A 696 14.88 35.44 -63.34
C TRP A 696 15.69 35.99 -62.18
N HIS A 697 15.61 35.32 -61.03
CA HIS A 697 16.27 35.71 -59.79
C HIS A 697 16.96 34.49 -59.15
N PRO A 698 18.09 34.66 -58.44
CA PRO A 698 18.62 33.64 -57.54
C PRO A 698 17.56 33.24 -56.50
N HIS A 699 17.43 31.95 -56.21
CA HIS A 699 16.43 31.40 -55.29
C HIS A 699 16.64 31.96 -53.87
N SER A 700 17.88 32.28 -53.50
CA SER A 700 18.24 32.93 -52.24
C SER A 700 17.59 34.31 -52.07
N HIS A 701 17.12 34.95 -53.15
CA HIS A 701 16.44 36.24 -53.10
C HIS A 701 14.93 36.12 -52.87
N PHE A 702 14.40 34.90 -52.74
CA PHE A 702 12.98 34.68 -52.49
C PHE A 702 12.64 34.81 -51.00
N ASP A 703 11.93 35.89 -50.65
CA ASP A 703 11.31 36.06 -49.34
C ASP A 703 9.84 35.60 -49.41
N PRO A 704 9.44 34.50 -48.75
CA PRO A 704 8.07 33.99 -48.81
C PRO A 704 7.09 34.80 -47.94
N THR A 705 7.56 35.78 -47.17
CA THR A 705 6.73 36.59 -46.26
C THR A 705 6.27 37.92 -46.86
N LEU A 706 6.85 38.31 -48.00
CA LEU A 706 6.48 39.46 -48.83
C LEU A 706 5.68 39.01 -50.04
#